data_AF-A0ABD1DLU8-F1
#
_entry.id   AF-A0ABD1DLU8-F1
#
_cell.length_a   1.000
_cell.length_b   1.000
_cell.length_c   1.000
_cell.angle_alpha   90.00
_cell.angle_beta   90.00
_cell.angle_gamma   90.00
#
_symmetry.space_group_name_H-M   'P 1'
#
loop_
_entity.id
_entity.type
_entity.pdbx_description
1 polymer ?
#
loop_
_entity_poly.entity_id
_entity_poly.type
_entity_poly.pdbx_seq_one_letter_code
_entity_poly.pdbx_strand_id
1 'polypeptide(L)'
;MNPLVLIASILLIMNHQQTVTGYELACGLQFSSITPQQRCTLRNATQYDLDSFGVAGIPDGALLEILNPEFNRFDEGAFLVIQKARNLTFSKGLVKSVEFQSSTLVSLKVLNSWLVRFEVVGEDNFSLKTLSIRSDKYRIISPTIRYLKSLEELAFQKCGLEFIDFEPFTEMEKLRLLDLSWNKIHSVRIDPAMPLAALKSLDMSYNKLTAMQNFPGAFPALKVVCLKRNSWYCDWVGRPTIEPAALIASELSCSSSEPDTSQFTMQAIWSLRWTGVILLLSVCGVRGYDPVFRCRDYVRYLALNTCIVENVDLDAASDLGELSFPRETDLEFRNARFRVLGVELFQLMGDTRQLTLRGGFTREIIFWSLSVEVLRVINTDLVVFDVLGEPNYSLKQLAIRSALFSRWSPSMMYLKALEVIDVAYCNFTFFDLDRVGGFKNLRVLDLSNNKLQALHSGPFLKLEGLEELYLQGNQLEFMWRFPDVVPGLKYITVSDNRWSCNWVVMARNTFWLMKVTLMDSDYSCGAGWENSGVTFLSTSFAKLFPCDQIQSGRTCYLRNITIDPSENHATAQFQDVLQLVIESSQIPVFSSELFAALGESNFLTLKGGQIASVNFSSEKLHSLRIHKTELRNFSVSAVPNHSLNTLMINRNLLDRLPDSIRYLVGLTILDLSQNRLEFVDLDWFQQMDNLLVLDLSRNQLIRVDGSSDLRLKKLKNFWINHNYLSQIPWFPIGFPRLERVRLADNRWSCGWVGTMRQQIWNRHIRLFDSDGACEEHNDGGLCCYDEDYQPSQPRYELIEIDEESRRQDGPMLEKLTQQESVLGDQQQQHSNDSCQVLEAKVRLLQRESVRLAMEKAEMEQQFVKKVTSMQDILRAMREDLEESEREVSKYRYKERLEMISKTDQVEREEGN
;
A
#
# COMPACT_ATOMS: atom_id res chain seq x y z
N MET A 1 -3.87 -35.67 35.24
CA MET A 1 -3.04 -34.90 34.29
C MET A 1 -2.59 -33.62 34.99
N ASN A 2 -1.40 -33.10 34.68
CA ASN A 2 -0.72 -32.08 35.50
C ASN A 2 -0.88 -30.67 34.88
N PRO A 3 -1.36 -29.64 35.59
CA PRO A 3 -1.59 -28.29 35.04
C PRO A 3 -0.34 -27.60 34.47
N LEU A 4 0.87 -28.06 34.84
CA LEU A 4 2.13 -27.55 34.27
C LEU A 4 2.22 -27.71 32.73
N VAL A 5 1.54 -28.71 32.14
CA VAL A 5 1.57 -28.93 30.69
C VAL A 5 0.85 -27.81 29.92
N LEU A 6 -0.24 -27.26 30.46
CA LEU A 6 -1.00 -26.19 29.80
C LEU A 6 -0.24 -24.86 29.83
N ILE A 7 0.53 -24.62 30.90
CA ILE A 7 1.34 -23.41 31.08
C ILE A 7 2.53 -23.41 30.10
N ALA A 8 3.13 -24.59 29.83
CA ALA A 8 4.21 -24.72 28.85
C ALA A 8 3.76 -24.33 27.42
N SER A 9 2.55 -24.71 27.01
CA SER A 9 1.98 -24.33 25.71
C SER A 9 1.68 -22.83 25.57
N ILE A 10 1.39 -22.13 26.68
CA ILE A 10 1.08 -20.70 26.68
C ILE A 10 2.38 -19.86 26.70
N LEU A 11 3.39 -20.27 27.47
CA LEU A 11 4.67 -19.56 27.54
C LEU A 11 5.46 -19.60 26.22
N LEU A 12 5.30 -20.65 25.41
CA LEU A 12 5.91 -20.75 24.07
C LEU A 12 5.31 -19.79 23.02
N ILE A 13 4.12 -19.23 23.26
CA ILE A 13 3.46 -18.29 22.34
C ILE A 13 3.81 -16.83 22.66
N MET A 14 4.25 -16.52 23.89
CA MET A 14 4.46 -15.15 24.36
C MET A 14 5.91 -14.64 24.29
N ASN A 15 6.87 -15.40 23.73
CA ASN A 15 8.30 -15.04 23.79
C ASN A 15 9.03 -14.99 22.42
N HIS A 16 8.33 -14.63 21.34
CA HIS A 16 8.95 -14.28 20.05
C HIS A 16 8.89 -12.76 19.76
N GLN A 17 9.45 -11.97 20.70
CA GLN A 17 9.99 -10.64 20.40
C GLN A 17 11.39 -10.48 21.00
N GLN A 18 12.35 -11.20 20.43
CA GLN A 18 13.77 -10.86 20.49
C GLN A 18 14.32 -10.72 19.07
N THR A 19 14.91 -9.57 18.77
CA THR A 19 15.40 -9.18 17.44
C THR A 19 16.91 -9.38 17.31
N VAL A 20 17.37 -10.57 16.95
CA VAL A 20 18.78 -10.82 16.51
C VAL A 20 18.88 -11.93 15.44
N THR A 21 18.46 -11.64 14.21
CA THR A 21 19.22 -11.81 12.93
C THR A 21 18.42 -11.16 11.78
N GLY A 22 19.06 -10.92 10.63
CA GLY A 22 18.62 -9.92 9.62
C GLY A 22 17.77 -10.43 8.46
N TYR A 23 16.91 -11.45 8.65
CA TYR A 23 16.15 -12.07 7.56
C TYR A 23 14.62 -11.94 7.71
N GLU A 24 13.91 -11.77 6.60
CA GLU A 24 12.45 -11.79 6.56
C GLU A 24 11.94 -13.14 6.01
N LEU A 25 11.09 -13.83 6.79
CA LEU A 25 10.33 -15.00 6.35
C LEU A 25 8.87 -14.61 6.05
N ALA A 26 8.56 -14.35 4.79
CA ALA A 26 7.21 -14.06 4.31
C ALA A 26 6.52 -15.34 3.81
N CYS A 27 5.97 -16.14 4.73
CA CYS A 27 4.92 -17.13 4.42
C CYS A 27 3.53 -16.46 4.64
N GLY A 28 2.57 -16.71 3.73
CA GLY A 28 1.27 -16.02 3.73
C GLY A 28 0.37 -16.32 4.93
N LEU A 29 0.47 -15.54 6.00
CA LEU A 29 -0.34 -15.67 7.22
C LEU A 29 -1.77 -15.11 7.05
N GLN A 30 -2.70 -15.96 6.61
CA GLN A 30 -4.13 -15.80 6.91
C GLN A 30 -4.70 -17.13 7.44
N PHE A 31 -5.37 -17.08 8.59
CA PHE A 31 -5.94 -18.25 9.26
C PHE A 31 -7.27 -18.70 8.62
N SER A 32 -7.21 -19.42 7.50
CA SER A 32 -8.29 -20.34 7.09
C SER A 32 -7.83 -21.33 6.00
N SER A 33 -7.93 -22.64 6.29
CA SER A 33 -7.63 -23.79 5.42
C SER A 33 -6.17 -23.96 4.96
N ILE A 34 -5.64 -25.18 5.15
CA ILE A 34 -4.31 -25.57 4.65
C ILE A 34 -4.45 -25.92 3.15
N THR A 35 -3.68 -25.25 2.29
CA THR A 35 -3.59 -25.59 0.85
C THR A 35 -2.13 -25.88 0.46
N PRO A 36 -1.85 -26.97 -0.26
CA PRO A 36 -0.48 -27.51 -0.42
C PRO A 36 0.34 -26.80 -1.52
N GLN A 37 0.22 -25.47 -1.61
CA GLN A 37 0.82 -24.62 -2.65
C GLN A 37 1.17 -23.20 -2.17
N GLN A 38 1.16 -22.91 -0.86
CA GLN A 38 1.52 -21.59 -0.36
C GLN A 38 2.94 -21.20 -0.79
N ARG A 39 3.11 -19.97 -1.30
CA ARG A 39 4.43 -19.37 -1.51
C ARG A 39 5.00 -18.87 -0.18
N CYS A 40 6.27 -19.17 0.05
CA CYS A 40 7.07 -18.63 1.13
C CYS A 40 8.30 -17.97 0.53
N THR A 41 8.59 -16.74 0.95
CA THR A 41 9.80 -16.02 0.52
C THR A 41 10.70 -15.77 1.72
N LEU A 42 11.97 -16.14 1.60
CA LEU A 42 13.02 -15.92 2.58
C LEU A 42 14.01 -14.89 2.00
N ARG A 43 14.17 -13.74 2.65
CA ARG A 43 15.06 -12.65 2.19
C ARG A 43 16.30 -12.55 3.08
N ASN A 44 17.48 -12.38 2.47
CA ASN A 44 18.77 -12.11 3.15
C ASN A 44 19.17 -13.15 4.21
N ALA A 45 18.78 -14.43 4.03
CA ALA A 45 19.15 -15.48 4.97
C ALA A 45 20.67 -15.76 4.95
N THR A 46 21.25 -15.86 6.15
CA THR A 46 22.63 -16.28 6.37
C THR A 46 22.71 -17.79 6.58
N GLN A 47 23.94 -18.33 6.68
CA GLN A 47 24.14 -19.75 7.02
C GLN A 47 23.59 -20.07 8.42
N TYR A 48 23.81 -19.18 9.39
CA TYR A 48 23.36 -19.34 10.77
C TYR A 48 21.83 -19.48 10.88
N ASP A 49 21.08 -18.79 10.01
CA ASP A 49 19.62 -18.82 10.00
C ASP A 49 19.05 -20.14 9.42
N LEU A 50 19.84 -20.85 8.60
CA LEU A 50 19.55 -22.22 8.17
C LEU A 50 19.95 -23.25 9.25
N ASP A 51 21.14 -23.09 9.83
CA ASP A 51 21.71 -24.06 10.77
C ASP A 51 20.98 -24.04 12.14
N SER A 52 20.52 -22.87 12.59
CA SER A 52 19.98 -22.68 13.95
C SER A 52 18.49 -23.00 14.10
N PHE A 53 17.75 -23.10 13.00
CA PHE A 53 16.32 -23.38 12.99
C PHE A 53 16.00 -24.69 12.28
N GLY A 54 15.56 -25.69 13.04
CA GLY A 54 14.61 -26.66 12.49
C GLY A 54 13.31 -25.92 12.17
N VAL A 55 13.07 -25.58 10.90
CA VAL A 55 12.10 -24.54 10.50
C VAL A 55 10.65 -24.93 10.79
N ALA A 56 10.20 -24.56 11.99
CA ALA A 56 8.82 -24.59 12.44
C ALA A 56 7.99 -23.47 11.77
N GLY A 57 7.87 -23.52 10.44
CA GLY A 57 7.17 -22.48 9.67
C GLY A 57 6.89 -22.78 8.19
N ILE A 58 7.62 -23.70 7.53
CA ILE A 58 7.34 -24.04 6.12
C ILE A 58 6.10 -24.94 6.04
N PRO A 59 5.04 -24.55 5.27
CA PRO A 59 3.88 -25.40 5.04
C PRO A 59 4.21 -26.66 4.24
N ASP A 60 3.49 -27.75 4.49
CA ASP A 60 3.63 -28.99 3.72
C ASP A 60 3.21 -28.77 2.26
N GLY A 61 4.16 -28.96 1.33
CA GLY A 61 3.97 -28.72 -0.10
C GLY A 61 4.37 -27.32 -0.60
N ALA A 62 4.98 -26.49 0.25
CA ALA A 62 5.26 -25.08 -0.06
C ALA A 62 6.11 -24.83 -1.32
N LEU A 63 5.90 -23.66 -1.91
CA LEU A 63 6.70 -23.09 -2.98
C LEU A 63 7.69 -22.08 -2.36
N LEU A 64 8.90 -22.53 -2.04
CA LEU A 64 9.91 -21.74 -1.33
C LEU A 64 10.79 -20.97 -2.33
N GLU A 65 10.96 -19.67 -2.12
CA GLU A 65 11.94 -18.85 -2.82
C GLU A 65 12.88 -18.15 -1.83
N ILE A 66 14.19 -18.32 -2.02
CA ILE A 66 15.25 -17.69 -1.24
C ILE A 66 15.85 -16.56 -2.09
N LEU A 67 15.53 -15.32 -1.72
CA LEU A 67 15.98 -14.07 -2.34
C LEU A 67 17.24 -13.55 -1.63
N ASN A 68 18.27 -13.24 -2.41
CA ASN A 68 19.56 -12.76 -1.91
C ASN A 68 20.12 -13.57 -0.71
N PRO A 69 20.27 -14.91 -0.83
CA PRO A 69 21.00 -15.69 0.17
C PRO A 69 22.42 -15.18 0.38
N GLU A 70 22.83 -14.94 1.63
CA GLU A 70 24.14 -14.40 1.98
C GLU A 70 25.18 -15.51 2.30
N PHE A 71 24.72 -16.77 2.34
CA PHE A 71 25.58 -17.95 2.48
C PHE A 71 26.26 -18.38 1.17
N ASN A 72 27.41 -19.05 1.29
CA ASN A 72 28.23 -19.49 0.16
C ASN A 72 27.99 -20.96 -0.24
N ARG A 73 27.42 -21.78 0.63
CA ARG A 73 27.13 -23.22 0.44
C ARG A 73 25.69 -23.49 0.83
N PHE A 74 25.06 -24.46 0.19
CA PHE A 74 23.77 -25.00 0.62
C PHE A 74 23.84 -26.52 0.49
N ASP A 75 23.97 -27.22 1.62
CA ASP A 75 24.35 -28.63 1.70
C ASP A 75 23.22 -29.53 2.21
N GLU A 76 23.54 -30.82 2.41
CA GLU A 76 22.61 -31.84 2.89
C GLU A 76 21.85 -31.40 4.15
N GLY A 77 22.52 -30.76 5.10
CA GLY A 77 21.92 -30.24 6.34
C GLY A 77 20.87 -29.16 6.05
N ALA A 78 21.20 -28.21 5.17
CA ALA A 78 20.26 -27.19 4.74
C ALA A 78 19.05 -27.78 3.98
N PHE A 79 19.21 -28.89 3.25
CA PHE A 79 18.09 -29.62 2.64
C PHE A 79 17.23 -30.39 3.65
N LEU A 80 17.80 -30.95 4.72
CA LEU A 80 17.02 -31.57 5.82
C LEU A 80 16.05 -30.55 6.44
N VAL A 81 16.50 -29.31 6.63
CA VAL A 81 15.69 -28.22 7.23
C VAL A 81 14.47 -27.86 6.39
N ILE A 82 14.57 -27.92 5.06
CA ILE A 82 13.49 -27.50 4.13
C ILE A 82 12.64 -28.66 3.57
N GLN A 83 12.72 -29.87 4.14
CA GLN A 83 12.04 -31.08 3.61
C GLN A 83 10.53 -30.92 3.34
N LYS A 84 9.83 -29.99 3.98
CA LYS A 84 8.41 -29.71 3.75
C LYS A 84 8.11 -28.98 2.42
N ALA A 85 9.11 -28.33 1.82
CA ALA A 85 8.96 -27.63 0.54
C ALA A 85 8.86 -28.61 -0.64
N ARG A 86 8.03 -28.27 -1.63
CA ARG A 86 7.86 -29.03 -2.88
C ARG A 86 8.60 -28.40 -4.05
N ASN A 87 8.72 -27.07 -4.07
CA ASN A 87 9.55 -26.36 -5.04
C ASN A 87 10.51 -25.44 -4.27
N LEU A 88 11.75 -25.33 -4.78
CA LEU A 88 12.76 -24.40 -4.27
C LEU A 88 13.31 -23.54 -5.42
N THR A 89 13.36 -22.22 -5.21
CA THR A 89 14.03 -21.26 -6.09
C THR A 89 15.07 -20.46 -5.32
N PHE A 90 16.30 -20.37 -5.83
CA PHE A 90 17.31 -19.41 -5.36
C PHE A 90 17.44 -18.27 -6.38
N SER A 91 17.36 -17.03 -5.93
CA SER A 91 17.40 -15.84 -6.79
C SER A 91 18.36 -14.77 -6.23
N LYS A 92 19.24 -14.23 -7.09
CA LYS A 92 20.05 -13.01 -6.82
C LYS A 92 20.90 -13.00 -5.52
N GLY A 93 21.62 -14.07 -5.14
CA GLY A 93 22.48 -14.08 -3.93
C GLY A 93 23.87 -14.70 -4.14
N LEU A 94 24.55 -15.10 -3.07
CA LEU A 94 25.99 -15.46 -3.05
C LEU A 94 26.31 -16.96 -3.09
N VAL A 95 25.34 -17.86 -3.20
CA VAL A 95 25.57 -19.32 -3.16
C VAL A 95 26.52 -19.77 -4.28
N LYS A 96 27.65 -20.41 -3.92
CA LYS A 96 28.70 -20.90 -4.81
C LYS A 96 28.69 -22.42 -4.96
N SER A 97 28.30 -23.16 -3.92
CA SER A 97 28.13 -24.61 -3.93
C SER A 97 26.71 -24.99 -3.50
N VAL A 98 26.11 -25.95 -4.20
CA VAL A 98 24.89 -26.64 -3.77
C VAL A 98 25.16 -28.14 -3.79
N GLU A 99 24.90 -28.81 -2.67
CA GLU A 99 25.05 -30.26 -2.52
C GLU A 99 23.67 -30.84 -2.24
N PHE A 100 23.02 -31.31 -3.30
CA PHE A 100 21.59 -31.63 -3.33
C PHE A 100 21.29 -33.03 -2.78
N GLN A 101 20.45 -33.09 -1.74
CA GLN A 101 19.82 -34.31 -1.25
C GLN A 101 18.38 -34.03 -0.80
N SER A 102 17.37 -34.46 -1.57
CA SER A 102 15.97 -34.30 -1.17
C SER A 102 15.06 -35.38 -1.77
N SER A 103 14.28 -36.02 -0.90
CA SER A 103 13.24 -36.99 -1.23
C SER A 103 11.84 -36.36 -1.42
N THR A 104 11.72 -35.03 -1.31
CA THR A 104 10.44 -34.31 -1.33
C THR A 104 10.35 -33.21 -2.39
N LEU A 105 11.47 -32.54 -2.73
CA LEU A 105 11.49 -31.50 -3.76
C LEU A 105 11.18 -32.08 -5.15
N VAL A 106 10.25 -31.46 -5.85
CA VAL A 106 9.79 -31.81 -7.21
C VAL A 106 10.36 -30.84 -8.26
N SER A 107 10.64 -29.58 -7.87
CA SER A 107 11.25 -28.57 -8.72
C SER A 107 12.36 -27.81 -7.99
N LEU A 108 13.52 -27.69 -8.62
CA LEU A 108 14.64 -26.88 -8.14
C LEU A 108 15.08 -25.89 -9.22
N LYS A 109 15.15 -24.60 -8.87
CA LYS A 109 15.62 -23.53 -9.75
C LYS A 109 16.73 -22.72 -9.09
N VAL A 110 17.91 -22.65 -9.71
CA VAL A 110 19.07 -21.90 -9.20
C VAL A 110 19.39 -20.76 -10.16
N LEU A 111 18.75 -19.61 -9.95
CA LEU A 111 18.84 -18.40 -10.76
C LEU A 111 19.87 -17.42 -10.15
N ASN A 112 21.11 -17.89 -10.05
CA ASN A 112 22.16 -17.27 -9.25
C ASN A 112 23.49 -17.15 -10.01
N SER A 113 23.94 -15.92 -10.29
CA SER A 113 25.21 -15.56 -10.94
C SER A 113 26.51 -15.86 -10.16
N TRP A 114 26.45 -16.59 -9.04
CA TRP A 114 27.63 -16.99 -8.26
C TRP A 114 27.84 -18.50 -8.15
N LEU A 115 26.90 -19.34 -8.60
CA LEU A 115 27.02 -20.79 -8.53
C LEU A 115 28.20 -21.32 -9.37
N VAL A 116 29.15 -21.98 -8.72
CA VAL A 116 30.32 -22.64 -9.35
C VAL A 116 30.14 -24.16 -9.38
N ARG A 117 29.51 -24.74 -8.35
CA ARG A 117 29.39 -26.18 -8.10
C ARG A 117 27.94 -26.57 -7.81
N PHE A 118 27.51 -27.69 -8.41
CA PHE A 118 26.27 -28.39 -8.07
C PHE A 118 26.61 -29.89 -8.06
N GLU A 119 26.50 -30.50 -6.89
CA GLU A 119 26.75 -31.93 -6.66
C GLU A 119 25.48 -32.56 -6.09
N VAL A 120 25.27 -33.86 -6.31
CA VAL A 120 24.13 -34.63 -5.81
C VAL A 120 24.64 -35.66 -4.82
N VAL A 121 24.08 -35.64 -3.60
CA VAL A 121 24.49 -36.50 -2.48
C VAL A 121 23.41 -37.56 -2.25
N GLY A 122 23.85 -38.82 -2.16
CA GLY A 122 22.99 -39.99 -2.00
C GLY A 122 22.17 -40.36 -3.24
N GLU A 123 21.55 -41.56 -3.21
CA GLU A 123 20.63 -42.02 -4.26
C GLU A 123 19.16 -41.65 -3.99
N ASP A 124 18.82 -41.18 -2.79
CA ASP A 124 17.43 -40.97 -2.30
C ASP A 124 16.69 -39.75 -2.90
N ASN A 125 17.07 -39.35 -4.11
CA ASN A 125 16.65 -38.14 -4.80
C ASN A 125 15.44 -38.37 -5.73
N PHE A 126 14.51 -39.23 -5.31
CA PHE A 126 13.47 -39.83 -6.17
C PHE A 126 12.29 -38.91 -6.52
N SER A 127 12.15 -37.74 -5.91
CA SER A 127 11.02 -36.82 -6.12
C SER A 127 11.24 -35.79 -7.23
N LEU A 128 12.50 -35.46 -7.54
CA LEU A 128 12.81 -34.30 -8.38
C LEU A 128 12.45 -34.60 -9.85
N LYS A 129 11.55 -33.78 -10.41
CA LYS A 129 11.11 -33.86 -11.82
C LYS A 129 11.74 -32.78 -12.69
N THR A 130 12.01 -31.60 -12.14
CA THR A 130 12.50 -30.45 -12.91
C THR A 130 13.69 -29.78 -12.21
N LEU A 131 14.79 -29.58 -12.95
CA LEU A 131 15.99 -28.90 -12.47
C LEU A 131 16.39 -27.83 -13.49
N SER A 132 16.49 -26.57 -13.04
CA SER A 132 16.96 -25.46 -13.86
C SER A 132 18.07 -24.69 -13.15
N ILE A 133 19.25 -24.62 -13.75
CA ILE A 133 20.42 -23.90 -13.24
C ILE A 133 20.78 -22.82 -14.26
N ARG A 134 21.05 -21.60 -13.77
CA ARG A 134 21.45 -20.45 -14.57
C ARG A 134 22.49 -19.63 -13.83
N SER A 135 23.76 -19.78 -14.20
CA SER A 135 24.88 -19.04 -13.64
C SER A 135 26.05 -18.92 -14.62
N ASP A 136 26.50 -17.69 -14.88
CA ASP A 136 27.65 -17.43 -15.76
C ASP A 136 29.00 -17.92 -15.20
N LYS A 137 29.04 -18.36 -13.93
CA LYS A 137 30.21 -18.99 -13.28
C LYS A 137 30.21 -20.52 -13.36
N TYR A 138 29.06 -21.14 -13.64
CA TYR A 138 28.92 -22.60 -13.65
C TYR A 138 29.47 -23.19 -14.96
N ARG A 139 30.58 -23.91 -14.88
CA ARG A 139 31.40 -24.32 -16.05
C ARG A 139 31.37 -25.81 -16.40
N ILE A 140 31.05 -26.68 -15.45
CA ILE A 140 31.12 -28.13 -15.57
C ILE A 140 29.90 -28.71 -14.86
N ILE A 141 29.25 -29.72 -15.46
CA ILE A 141 28.18 -30.49 -14.80
C ILE A 141 28.80 -31.65 -14.04
N SER A 142 28.47 -31.81 -12.75
CA SER A 142 28.97 -32.93 -11.95
C SER A 142 28.40 -34.27 -12.46
N PRO A 143 29.22 -35.33 -12.62
CA PRO A 143 28.74 -36.67 -12.97
C PRO A 143 27.72 -37.24 -11.96
N THR A 144 27.67 -36.73 -10.73
CA THR A 144 26.66 -37.09 -9.71
C THR A 144 25.22 -36.81 -10.15
N ILE A 145 25.00 -35.99 -11.18
CA ILE A 145 23.67 -35.68 -11.74
C ILE A 145 22.86 -36.94 -12.12
N ARG A 146 23.55 -38.05 -12.44
CA ARG A 146 22.96 -39.36 -12.77
C ARG A 146 22.06 -39.95 -11.69
N TYR A 147 22.27 -39.59 -10.42
CA TYR A 147 21.45 -40.05 -9.30
C TYR A 147 20.02 -39.50 -9.34
N LEU A 148 19.74 -38.45 -10.14
CA LEU A 148 18.42 -37.86 -10.33
C LEU A 148 17.52 -38.69 -11.29
N LYS A 149 17.40 -39.99 -11.05
CA LYS A 149 16.70 -40.98 -11.92
C LYS A 149 15.20 -40.68 -12.17
N SER A 150 14.59 -39.76 -11.40
CA SER A 150 13.22 -39.30 -11.59
C SER A 150 13.04 -38.06 -12.48
N LEU A 151 14.13 -37.42 -12.91
CA LEU A 151 14.06 -36.13 -13.60
C LEU A 151 13.42 -36.24 -14.99
N GLU A 152 12.51 -35.32 -15.31
CA GLU A 152 11.79 -35.24 -16.59
C GLU A 152 12.26 -34.05 -17.44
N GLU A 153 12.69 -32.96 -16.80
CA GLU A 153 13.23 -31.75 -17.46
C GLU A 153 14.53 -31.28 -16.78
N LEU A 154 15.57 -31.04 -17.59
CA LEU A 154 16.88 -30.53 -17.16
C LEU A 154 17.29 -29.32 -18.00
N ALA A 155 17.63 -28.21 -17.36
CA ALA A 155 18.00 -26.97 -18.05
C ALA A 155 19.23 -26.29 -17.41
N PHE A 156 20.32 -26.16 -18.17
CA PHE A 156 21.49 -25.34 -17.82
C PHE A 156 21.57 -24.12 -18.73
N GLN A 157 20.59 -23.22 -18.64
CA GLN A 157 20.49 -22.04 -19.51
C GLN A 157 21.49 -20.96 -19.11
N LYS A 158 22.13 -20.29 -20.09
CA LYS A 158 23.03 -19.15 -19.83
C LYS A 158 24.14 -19.45 -18.80
N CYS A 159 24.64 -20.68 -18.80
CA CYS A 159 25.77 -21.07 -17.96
C CYS A 159 27.11 -20.84 -18.67
N GLY A 160 28.20 -21.03 -17.95
CA GLY A 160 29.58 -20.92 -18.45
C GLY A 160 30.10 -22.18 -19.14
N LEU A 161 29.24 -23.12 -19.54
CA LEU A 161 29.65 -24.43 -20.07
C LEU A 161 30.39 -24.27 -21.41
N GLU A 162 31.61 -24.80 -21.50
CA GLU A 162 32.46 -24.77 -22.71
C GLU A 162 32.56 -26.17 -23.38
N PHE A 163 32.27 -27.22 -22.62
CA PHE A 163 32.17 -28.62 -23.06
C PHE A 163 30.94 -29.27 -22.40
N ILE A 164 30.37 -30.29 -23.05
CA ILE A 164 29.30 -31.13 -22.49
C ILE A 164 29.64 -32.61 -22.65
N ASP A 165 29.39 -33.35 -21.58
CA ASP A 165 29.47 -34.80 -21.53
C ASP A 165 28.08 -35.39 -21.32
N PHE A 166 27.68 -36.33 -22.17
CA PHE A 166 26.34 -36.93 -22.12
C PHE A 166 26.27 -38.24 -21.32
N GLU A 167 27.41 -38.87 -20.99
CA GLU A 167 27.45 -40.13 -20.23
C GLU A 167 26.61 -40.09 -18.93
N PRO A 168 26.64 -39.03 -18.09
CA PRO A 168 25.86 -38.99 -16.85
C PRO A 168 24.33 -38.90 -17.04
N PHE A 169 23.84 -38.55 -18.23
CA PHE A 169 22.40 -38.47 -18.50
C PHE A 169 21.80 -39.79 -18.99
N THR A 170 22.64 -40.79 -19.28
CA THR A 170 22.20 -42.10 -19.82
C THR A 170 21.42 -42.91 -18.80
N GLU A 171 21.76 -42.78 -17.50
CA GLU A 171 21.03 -43.38 -16.37
C GLU A 171 19.66 -42.72 -16.09
N MET A 172 19.31 -41.62 -16.77
CA MET A 172 18.14 -40.79 -16.46
C MET A 172 16.92 -41.16 -17.32
N GLU A 173 16.36 -42.36 -17.14
CA GLU A 173 15.29 -42.97 -17.96
C GLU A 173 14.02 -42.10 -18.17
N LYS A 174 13.75 -41.16 -17.26
CA LYS A 174 12.59 -40.26 -17.32
C LYS A 174 12.85 -38.96 -18.09
N LEU A 175 14.11 -38.61 -18.37
CA LEU A 175 14.49 -37.32 -18.93
C LEU A 175 13.91 -37.14 -20.34
N ARG A 176 12.96 -36.22 -20.50
CA ARG A 176 12.30 -35.94 -21.78
C ARG A 176 12.82 -34.68 -22.45
N LEU A 177 13.20 -33.68 -21.66
CA LEU A 177 13.67 -32.38 -22.13
C LEU A 177 15.04 -32.04 -21.52
N LEU A 178 16.00 -31.70 -22.39
CA LEU A 178 17.31 -31.17 -22.04
C LEU A 178 17.55 -29.84 -22.75
N ASP A 179 17.82 -28.79 -21.99
CA ASP A 179 18.11 -27.44 -22.48
C ASP A 179 19.52 -27.00 -22.03
N LEU A 180 20.41 -26.81 -23.00
CA LEU A 180 21.79 -26.35 -22.84
C LEU A 180 22.00 -25.04 -23.61
N SER A 181 20.94 -24.26 -23.82
CA SER A 181 20.99 -23.05 -24.64
C SER A 181 21.72 -21.87 -23.97
N TRP A 182 22.27 -21.00 -24.81
CA TRP A 182 23.04 -19.80 -24.42
C TRP A 182 24.32 -20.07 -23.60
N ASN A 183 24.95 -21.22 -23.80
CA ASN A 183 26.25 -21.53 -23.20
C ASN A 183 27.40 -21.14 -24.16
N LYS A 184 28.59 -21.70 -23.96
CA LYS A 184 29.78 -21.51 -24.80
C LYS A 184 30.26 -22.84 -25.41
N ILE A 185 29.39 -23.86 -25.43
CA ILE A 185 29.75 -25.24 -25.70
C ILE A 185 30.29 -25.36 -27.12
N HIS A 186 31.53 -25.80 -27.27
CA HIS A 186 32.20 -26.02 -28.56
C HIS A 186 32.60 -27.49 -28.79
N SER A 187 32.49 -28.34 -27.77
CA SER A 187 32.80 -29.77 -27.84
C SER A 187 31.78 -30.60 -27.05
N VAL A 188 31.54 -31.82 -27.53
CA VAL A 188 30.48 -32.73 -27.07
C VAL A 188 31.05 -34.14 -27.00
N ARG A 189 30.96 -34.81 -25.85
CA ARG A 189 31.20 -36.26 -25.71
C ARG A 189 29.87 -37.01 -25.58
N ILE A 190 29.65 -37.99 -26.44
CA ILE A 190 28.51 -38.91 -26.40
C ILE A 190 29.01 -40.31 -26.78
N ASP A 191 28.85 -41.28 -25.88
CA ASP A 191 29.15 -42.69 -26.18
C ASP A 191 28.07 -43.28 -27.10
N PRO A 192 28.41 -43.80 -28.29
CA PRO A 192 27.42 -44.39 -29.20
C PRO A 192 26.80 -45.70 -28.68
N ALA A 193 27.40 -46.36 -27.68
CA ALA A 193 26.84 -47.54 -27.04
C ALA A 193 25.81 -47.20 -25.93
N MET A 194 25.73 -45.93 -25.49
CA MET A 194 24.81 -45.49 -24.44
C MET A 194 23.89 -44.35 -24.93
N PRO A 195 22.92 -44.64 -25.82
CA PRO A 195 22.00 -43.63 -26.34
C PRO A 195 21.00 -43.13 -25.28
N LEU A 196 20.69 -41.83 -25.31
CA LEU A 196 19.63 -41.22 -24.49
C LEU A 196 18.24 -41.56 -25.06
N ALA A 197 17.85 -42.84 -24.99
CA ALA A 197 16.58 -43.37 -25.49
C ALA A 197 15.34 -42.74 -24.81
N ALA A 198 15.53 -42.07 -23.67
CA ALA A 198 14.49 -41.33 -22.96
C ALA A 198 14.12 -39.98 -23.62
N LEU A 199 15.06 -39.34 -24.32
CA LEU A 199 15.03 -37.91 -24.61
C LEU A 199 14.17 -37.61 -25.83
N LYS A 200 13.12 -36.80 -25.64
CA LYS A 200 12.20 -36.35 -26.69
C LYS A 200 12.53 -34.94 -27.20
N SER A 201 13.37 -34.19 -26.49
CA SER A 201 13.55 -32.76 -26.70
C SER A 201 14.95 -32.30 -26.28
N LEU A 202 15.68 -31.71 -27.22
CA LEU A 202 17.01 -31.12 -27.00
C LEU A 202 17.00 -29.66 -27.48
N ASP A 203 17.60 -28.76 -26.71
CA ASP A 203 17.98 -27.41 -27.18
C ASP A 203 19.46 -27.19 -26.86
N MET A 204 20.26 -26.90 -27.88
CA MET A 204 21.67 -26.47 -27.75
C MET A 204 21.94 -25.19 -28.54
N SER A 205 20.91 -24.36 -28.73
CA SER A 205 21.01 -23.10 -29.47
C SER A 205 21.81 -22.03 -28.73
N TYR A 206 22.37 -21.06 -29.46
CA TYR A 206 23.27 -20.03 -28.91
C TYR A 206 24.48 -20.65 -28.20
N ASN A 207 25.25 -21.45 -28.94
CA ASN A 207 26.48 -22.11 -28.49
C ASN A 207 27.61 -21.90 -29.52
N LYS A 208 28.69 -22.67 -29.43
CA LYS A 208 29.88 -22.60 -30.31
C LYS A 208 30.16 -23.94 -31.02
N LEU A 209 29.16 -24.81 -31.15
CA LEU A 209 29.32 -26.15 -31.72
C LEU A 209 29.68 -26.07 -33.21
N THR A 210 30.66 -26.88 -33.63
CA THR A 210 31.07 -27.01 -35.02
C THR A 210 30.60 -28.32 -35.67
N ALA A 211 30.46 -29.39 -34.87
CA ALA A 211 29.87 -30.67 -35.25
C ALA A 211 29.35 -31.41 -34.00
N MET A 212 28.42 -32.35 -34.19
CA MET A 212 28.09 -33.37 -33.17
C MET A 212 28.44 -34.76 -33.69
N GLN A 213 29.29 -35.47 -32.96
CA GLN A 213 29.55 -36.89 -33.22
C GLN A 213 28.34 -37.73 -32.79
N ASN A 214 28.15 -38.88 -33.44
CA ASN A 214 27.10 -39.87 -33.12
C ASN A 214 25.64 -39.37 -33.19
N PHE A 215 25.41 -38.19 -33.78
CA PHE A 215 24.08 -37.61 -34.00
C PHE A 215 23.46 -38.07 -35.34
N PRO A 216 22.16 -38.39 -35.42
CA PRO A 216 21.17 -38.43 -34.33
C PRO A 216 21.11 -39.77 -33.58
N GLY A 217 21.92 -40.78 -33.96
CA GLY A 217 21.81 -42.16 -33.46
C GLY A 217 21.86 -42.30 -31.93
N ALA A 218 22.60 -41.44 -31.24
CA ALA A 218 22.65 -41.41 -29.77
C ALA A 218 21.38 -40.83 -29.09
N PHE A 219 20.39 -40.36 -29.86
CA PHE A 219 19.14 -39.79 -29.36
C PHE A 219 17.92 -40.39 -30.10
N PRO A 220 17.66 -41.71 -30.02
CA PRO A 220 16.74 -42.40 -30.93
C PRO A 220 15.25 -42.09 -30.72
N ALA A 221 14.87 -41.41 -29.63
CA ALA A 221 13.49 -40.98 -29.36
C ALA A 221 13.26 -39.47 -29.57
N LEU A 222 14.25 -38.77 -30.13
CA LEU A 222 14.32 -37.31 -30.15
C LEU A 222 13.39 -36.70 -31.21
N LYS A 223 12.32 -36.05 -30.75
CA LYS A 223 11.29 -35.47 -31.61
C LYS A 223 11.56 -34.04 -32.06
N VAL A 224 12.39 -33.29 -31.32
CA VAL A 224 12.60 -31.84 -31.55
C VAL A 224 14.00 -31.42 -31.15
N VAL A 225 14.76 -30.82 -32.07
CA VAL A 225 16.14 -30.37 -31.85
C VAL A 225 16.34 -28.92 -32.28
N CYS A 226 16.68 -28.05 -31.33
CA CYS A 226 17.03 -26.66 -31.59
C CYS A 226 18.55 -26.45 -31.59
N LEU A 227 19.13 -26.18 -32.77
CA LEU A 227 20.58 -26.08 -33.02
C LEU A 227 21.03 -24.70 -33.56
N LYS A 228 20.08 -23.77 -33.72
CA LYS A 228 20.30 -22.40 -34.24
C LYS A 228 21.40 -21.62 -33.51
N ARG A 229 22.12 -20.76 -34.24
CA ARG A 229 23.25 -19.95 -33.72
C ARG A 229 24.32 -20.79 -33.02
N ASN A 230 25.04 -21.52 -33.86
CA ASN A 230 26.24 -22.29 -33.59
C ASN A 230 27.18 -22.10 -34.79
N SER A 231 28.39 -22.65 -34.75
CA SER A 231 29.45 -22.45 -35.76
C SER A 231 29.65 -23.70 -36.64
N TRP A 232 28.55 -24.27 -37.13
CA TRP A 232 28.55 -25.59 -37.79
C TRP A 232 29.46 -25.65 -39.03
N TYR A 233 30.14 -26.79 -39.23
CA TYR A 233 30.79 -27.11 -40.50
C TYR A 233 29.76 -27.59 -41.53
N CYS A 234 29.89 -27.16 -42.78
CA CYS A 234 28.93 -27.49 -43.84
C CYS A 234 28.88 -29.01 -44.13
N ASP A 235 30.01 -29.71 -44.02
CA ASP A 235 30.10 -31.18 -44.21
C ASP A 235 29.39 -31.99 -43.10
N TRP A 236 29.10 -31.35 -41.95
CA TRP A 236 28.27 -31.93 -40.91
C TRP A 236 26.78 -31.69 -41.20
N VAL A 237 26.43 -30.48 -41.63
CA VAL A 237 25.05 -30.11 -42.03
C VAL A 237 24.57 -30.90 -43.25
N GLY A 238 25.47 -31.25 -44.18
CA GLY A 238 25.16 -32.01 -45.40
C GLY A 238 24.93 -33.51 -45.23
N ARG A 239 24.96 -34.06 -43.99
CA ARG A 239 24.80 -35.51 -43.77
C ARG A 239 23.31 -35.93 -43.85
N PRO A 240 22.94 -36.91 -44.69
CA PRO A 240 21.54 -37.29 -44.94
C PRO A 240 20.94 -38.20 -43.85
N THR A 241 21.30 -37.97 -42.58
CA THR A 241 21.07 -38.91 -41.47
C THR A 241 19.99 -38.47 -40.47
N ILE A 242 19.25 -37.40 -40.73
CA ILE A 242 18.30 -36.79 -39.79
C ILE A 242 16.92 -36.68 -40.45
N GLU A 243 15.87 -37.20 -39.80
CA GLU A 243 14.50 -37.05 -40.30
C GLU A 243 14.04 -35.57 -40.24
N PRO A 244 13.35 -35.05 -41.27
CA PRO A 244 12.97 -33.62 -41.32
C PRO A 244 12.12 -33.18 -40.13
N ALA A 245 11.25 -34.07 -39.63
CA ALA A 245 10.34 -33.81 -38.52
C ALA A 245 11.05 -33.54 -37.18
N ALA A 246 12.32 -33.94 -37.02
CA ALA A 246 13.09 -33.68 -35.80
C ALA A 246 13.78 -32.30 -35.78
N LEU A 247 14.03 -31.69 -36.95
CA LEU A 247 14.86 -30.48 -37.14
C LEU A 247 14.11 -29.15 -36.95
N ILE A 248 13.13 -29.14 -36.06
CA ILE A 248 12.26 -28.00 -35.80
C ILE A 248 13.07 -26.80 -35.26
N ALA A 249 12.95 -25.67 -35.96
CA ALA A 249 13.53 -24.36 -35.62
C ALA A 249 15.08 -24.25 -35.60
N SER A 250 15.79 -25.08 -36.37
CA SER A 250 17.24 -25.00 -36.51
C SER A 250 17.70 -24.18 -37.73
N GLU A 251 18.03 -22.90 -37.53
CA GLU A 251 18.88 -22.13 -38.47
C GLU A 251 20.31 -22.68 -38.44
N LEU A 252 20.60 -23.64 -39.33
CA LEU A 252 21.92 -24.22 -39.52
C LEU A 252 22.78 -23.34 -40.44
N SER A 253 23.19 -22.17 -39.94
CA SER A 253 24.27 -21.39 -40.55
C SER A 253 25.57 -22.19 -40.47
N CYS A 254 26.20 -22.46 -41.61
CA CYS A 254 27.50 -23.12 -41.66
C CYS A 254 28.59 -22.21 -42.24
N SER A 255 29.84 -22.45 -41.86
CA SER A 255 31.02 -21.77 -42.41
C SER A 255 32.01 -22.79 -42.95
N SER A 256 32.33 -22.73 -44.24
CA SER A 256 33.43 -23.50 -44.82
C SER A 256 34.77 -22.82 -44.53
N SER A 257 35.80 -23.63 -44.27
CA SER A 257 37.20 -23.18 -44.14
C SER A 257 38.03 -23.46 -45.39
N GLU A 258 37.45 -24.12 -46.41
CA GLU A 258 38.09 -24.45 -47.69
C GLU A 258 37.17 -24.07 -48.87
N PRO A 259 37.71 -23.80 -50.09
CA PRO A 259 36.94 -23.15 -51.15
C PRO A 259 36.15 -24.10 -52.08
N ASP A 260 36.60 -25.33 -52.27
CA ASP A 260 36.34 -26.09 -53.51
C ASP A 260 35.26 -27.18 -53.44
N THR A 261 34.61 -27.43 -52.28
CA THR A 261 33.58 -28.49 -52.16
C THR A 261 32.19 -28.11 -52.70
N SER A 262 32.01 -26.87 -53.17
CA SER A 262 30.71 -26.25 -53.49
C SER A 262 29.86 -26.95 -54.56
N GLN A 263 30.44 -27.76 -55.45
CA GLN A 263 29.68 -28.48 -56.48
C GLN A 263 29.04 -29.79 -55.99
N PHE A 264 29.71 -30.54 -55.11
CA PHE A 264 29.23 -31.89 -54.71
C PHE A 264 27.98 -31.85 -53.84
N THR A 265 27.77 -30.79 -53.05
CA THR A 265 26.57 -30.62 -52.22
C THR A 265 25.31 -30.32 -53.02
N MET A 266 25.41 -29.69 -54.20
CA MET A 266 24.23 -29.25 -54.97
C MET A 266 23.44 -30.42 -55.57
N GLN A 267 24.11 -31.43 -56.14
CA GLN A 267 23.42 -32.53 -56.83
C GLN A 267 22.70 -33.50 -55.87
N ALA A 268 23.19 -33.68 -54.64
CA ALA A 268 22.57 -34.57 -53.66
C ALA A 268 21.21 -34.04 -53.15
N ILE A 269 21.06 -32.72 -53.04
CA ILE A 269 19.90 -32.07 -52.41
C ILE A 269 18.65 -32.11 -53.31
N TRP A 270 18.80 -31.93 -54.63
CA TRP A 270 17.66 -31.85 -55.57
C TRP A 270 16.96 -33.20 -55.87
N SER A 271 17.54 -34.34 -55.48
CA SER A 271 16.99 -35.67 -55.77
C SER A 271 15.90 -36.14 -54.78
N LEU A 272 15.70 -35.41 -53.68
CA LEU A 272 14.80 -35.79 -52.59
C LEU A 272 13.45 -35.04 -52.68
N ARG A 273 12.33 -35.76 -52.54
CA ARG A 273 10.99 -35.15 -52.41
C ARG A 273 10.67 -34.86 -50.94
N TRP A 274 10.95 -33.64 -50.51
CA TRP A 274 10.65 -33.19 -49.14
C TRP A 274 9.18 -32.75 -49.00
N THR A 275 8.34 -33.60 -48.39
CA THR A 275 6.99 -33.19 -47.97
C THR A 275 7.06 -32.43 -46.65
N GLY A 276 6.80 -31.12 -46.68
CA GLY A 276 6.57 -30.30 -45.48
C GLY A 276 7.77 -29.53 -44.90
N VAL A 277 9.00 -29.72 -45.39
CA VAL A 277 10.18 -29.00 -44.87
C VAL A 277 11.04 -28.44 -46.00
N ILE A 278 11.25 -27.13 -45.99
CA ILE A 278 12.15 -26.42 -46.94
C ILE A 278 13.52 -26.25 -46.29
N LEU A 279 14.55 -26.84 -46.92
CA LEU A 279 15.96 -26.57 -46.61
C LEU A 279 16.36 -25.17 -47.08
N LEU A 280 17.00 -24.38 -46.22
CA LEU A 280 17.65 -23.12 -46.60
C LEU A 280 19.08 -23.07 -46.06
N LEU A 281 20.04 -23.30 -46.96
CA LEU A 281 21.47 -23.05 -46.74
C LEU A 281 21.73 -21.54 -46.87
N SER A 282 22.24 -20.91 -45.82
CA SER A 282 22.66 -19.51 -45.86
C SER A 282 24.05 -19.35 -46.50
N VAL A 283 24.13 -19.48 -47.83
CA VAL A 283 25.36 -19.07 -48.56
C VAL A 283 25.50 -17.55 -48.48
N CYS A 284 26.65 -17.06 -48.02
CA CYS A 284 26.88 -15.61 -47.92
C CYS A 284 26.97 -14.95 -49.30
N GLY A 285 25.93 -14.20 -49.67
CA GLY A 285 26.01 -13.18 -50.72
C GLY A 285 25.28 -13.49 -52.02
N VAL A 286 23.95 -13.49 -52.00
CA VAL A 286 23.12 -13.32 -53.21
C VAL A 286 22.11 -12.20 -52.96
N ARG A 287 21.97 -11.27 -53.91
CA ARG A 287 20.82 -10.36 -54.00
C ARG A 287 19.76 -11.03 -54.88
N GLY A 288 18.56 -11.23 -54.36
CA GLY A 288 17.43 -11.79 -55.11
C GLY A 288 16.13 -11.46 -54.39
N TYR A 289 15.09 -11.11 -55.14
CA TYR A 289 13.75 -10.85 -54.64
C TYR A 289 12.91 -12.12 -54.87
N ASP A 290 12.39 -12.70 -53.78
CA ASP A 290 11.27 -13.65 -53.79
C ASP A 290 10.78 -13.85 -52.33
N PRO A 291 9.49 -13.68 -52.00
CA PRO A 291 8.98 -13.82 -50.63
C PRO A 291 8.83 -15.30 -50.21
N VAL A 292 9.92 -15.92 -49.76
CA VAL A 292 9.92 -17.34 -49.33
C VAL A 292 9.14 -17.52 -48.03
N PHE A 293 7.91 -18.02 -48.13
CA PHE A 293 7.07 -18.42 -46.99
C PHE A 293 7.75 -19.50 -46.13
N ARG A 294 7.95 -19.20 -44.84
CA ARG A 294 8.54 -20.10 -43.84
C ARG A 294 7.51 -20.54 -42.80
N CYS A 295 6.73 -21.58 -43.08
CA CYS A 295 5.99 -22.25 -42.00
C CYS A 295 6.89 -23.27 -41.31
N ARG A 296 7.29 -22.94 -40.07
CA ARG A 296 7.98 -23.84 -39.15
C ARG A 296 6.93 -24.56 -38.30
N ASP A 297 6.78 -25.86 -38.47
CA ASP A 297 5.96 -26.69 -37.58
C ASP A 297 6.59 -26.77 -36.18
N TYR A 298 6.17 -25.90 -35.25
CA TYR A 298 6.71 -25.81 -33.88
C TYR A 298 6.14 -26.89 -32.93
N VAL A 299 6.33 -28.18 -33.24
CA VAL A 299 5.71 -29.29 -32.50
C VAL A 299 6.45 -29.66 -31.20
N ARG A 300 6.37 -28.81 -30.17
CA ARG A 300 6.39 -29.25 -28.76
C ARG A 300 5.02 -28.95 -28.14
N TYR A 301 4.55 -29.88 -27.31
CA TYR A 301 3.15 -30.02 -26.87
C TYR A 301 2.18 -30.39 -28.02
N LEU A 302 1.00 -30.89 -27.66
CA LEU A 302 -0.10 -31.03 -28.61
C LEU A 302 -0.67 -29.63 -28.88
N ALA A 303 -0.91 -29.31 -30.16
CA ALA A 303 -1.56 -28.10 -30.66
C ALA A 303 -0.88 -26.75 -30.30
N LEU A 304 0.00 -26.27 -31.18
CA LEU A 304 0.32 -24.84 -31.36
C LEU A 304 0.48 -24.56 -32.85
N ASN A 305 -0.50 -23.88 -33.46
CA ASN A 305 -0.62 -23.76 -34.91
C ASN A 305 0.16 -22.56 -35.49
N THR A 306 1.38 -22.25 -35.04
CA THR A 306 2.04 -20.95 -35.39
C THR A 306 3.10 -21.04 -36.51
N CYS A 307 2.83 -20.43 -37.67
CA CYS A 307 3.77 -20.25 -38.79
C CYS A 307 4.58 -18.93 -38.64
N ILE A 308 5.86 -18.89 -39.08
CA ILE A 308 6.78 -17.77 -38.79
C ILE A 308 7.54 -17.27 -40.03
N VAL A 309 7.06 -16.19 -40.64
CA VAL A 309 7.64 -15.59 -41.86
C VAL A 309 8.73 -14.58 -41.50
N GLU A 310 9.89 -14.62 -42.17
CA GLU A 310 11.08 -13.86 -41.74
C GLU A 310 11.72 -13.05 -42.90
N ASN A 311 11.99 -11.76 -42.67
CA ASN A 311 12.58 -10.78 -43.60
C ASN A 311 11.73 -10.51 -44.86
N VAL A 312 10.41 -10.42 -44.70
CA VAL A 312 9.45 -10.02 -45.76
C VAL A 312 9.61 -8.55 -46.09
N ASP A 313 9.60 -8.18 -47.37
CA ASP A 313 9.56 -6.79 -47.85
C ASP A 313 8.40 -6.68 -48.86
N LEU A 314 7.35 -5.92 -48.52
CA LEU A 314 6.08 -5.87 -49.27
C LEU A 314 5.63 -4.42 -49.55
N ASP A 315 6.59 -3.53 -49.82
CA ASP A 315 6.34 -2.12 -50.18
C ASP A 315 5.72 -1.93 -51.58
N ALA A 316 5.41 -3.01 -52.31
CA ALA A 316 4.76 -3.01 -53.62
C ALA A 316 3.45 -3.84 -53.63
N ALA A 317 2.34 -3.20 -54.01
CA ALA A 317 1.01 -3.84 -54.06
C ALA A 317 0.86 -4.92 -55.17
N SER A 318 1.84 -5.06 -56.07
CA SER A 318 1.93 -6.17 -57.02
C SER A 318 2.11 -7.51 -56.33
N ASP A 319 2.77 -7.53 -55.17
CA ASP A 319 3.37 -8.73 -54.60
C ASP A 319 2.40 -9.46 -53.65
N LEU A 320 1.21 -8.88 -53.42
CA LEU A 320 0.14 -9.44 -52.60
C LEU A 320 -0.65 -10.56 -53.30
N GLY A 321 -0.64 -10.59 -54.64
CA GLY A 321 -1.53 -11.45 -55.44
C GLY A 321 -1.21 -12.95 -55.42
N GLU A 322 0.02 -13.33 -55.10
CA GLU A 322 0.47 -14.73 -55.03
C GLU A 322 0.64 -15.24 -53.58
N LEU A 323 0.31 -14.40 -52.59
CA LEU A 323 0.46 -14.76 -51.17
C LEU A 323 -0.62 -15.75 -50.73
N SER A 324 -0.21 -16.91 -50.21
CA SER A 324 -1.12 -17.89 -49.62
C SER A 324 -0.70 -18.22 -48.18
N PHE A 325 -1.64 -18.06 -47.25
CA PHE A 325 -1.45 -18.35 -45.83
C PHE A 325 -2.06 -19.72 -45.48
N PRO A 326 -1.48 -20.47 -44.52
CA PRO A 326 -2.09 -21.71 -44.06
C PRO A 326 -3.39 -21.39 -43.30
N ARG A 327 -4.38 -22.28 -43.41
CA ARG A 327 -5.64 -22.13 -42.69
C ARG A 327 -5.49 -22.61 -41.25
N GLU A 328 -6.28 -22.02 -40.36
CA GLU A 328 -6.29 -22.33 -38.92
C GLU A 328 -4.93 -22.13 -38.21
N THR A 329 -3.99 -21.38 -38.81
CA THR A 329 -2.68 -21.07 -38.22
C THR A 329 -2.56 -19.64 -37.72
N ASP A 330 -1.89 -19.50 -36.57
CA ASP A 330 -1.34 -18.25 -36.09
C ASP A 330 -0.11 -17.84 -36.92
N LEU A 331 0.21 -16.55 -36.96
CA LEU A 331 1.30 -16.00 -37.78
C LEU A 331 2.26 -15.13 -36.95
N GLU A 332 3.57 -15.34 -37.07
CA GLU A 332 4.61 -14.40 -36.60
C GLU A 332 5.46 -13.90 -37.78
N PHE A 333 5.32 -12.63 -38.16
CA PHE A 333 6.24 -11.95 -39.06
C PHE A 333 7.44 -11.40 -38.28
N ARG A 334 8.66 -11.64 -38.77
CA ARG A 334 9.90 -11.12 -38.17
C ARG A 334 10.72 -10.29 -39.15
N ASN A 335 11.28 -9.17 -38.70
CA ASN A 335 12.02 -8.22 -39.53
C ASN A 335 11.28 -7.80 -40.81
N ALA A 336 9.94 -7.79 -40.77
CA ALA A 336 9.14 -7.47 -41.94
C ALA A 336 9.16 -5.97 -42.23
N ARG A 337 9.01 -5.61 -43.50
CA ARG A 337 8.89 -4.24 -43.99
C ARG A 337 7.52 -4.07 -44.62
N PHE A 338 6.69 -3.34 -43.90
CA PHE A 338 5.34 -2.94 -44.25
C PHE A 338 5.23 -1.44 -43.99
N ARG A 339 5.39 -0.60 -45.03
CA ARG A 339 5.14 0.83 -44.85
C ARG A 339 3.73 1.12 -44.31
N VAL A 340 2.73 0.37 -44.79
CA VAL A 340 1.37 0.33 -44.23
C VAL A 340 0.88 -1.12 -44.24
N LEU A 341 0.46 -1.64 -43.09
CA LEU A 341 -0.22 -2.93 -42.98
C LEU A 341 -1.72 -2.71 -43.16
N GLY A 342 -2.17 -2.78 -44.43
CA GLY A 342 -3.53 -2.46 -44.84
C GLY A 342 -4.50 -3.65 -44.83
N VAL A 343 -5.78 -3.32 -45.07
CA VAL A 343 -6.96 -4.21 -45.05
C VAL A 343 -6.79 -5.48 -45.89
N GLU A 344 -6.14 -5.36 -47.05
CA GLU A 344 -6.00 -6.43 -48.04
C GLU A 344 -5.23 -7.63 -47.48
N LEU A 345 -4.14 -7.41 -46.73
CA LEU A 345 -3.40 -8.51 -46.11
C LEU A 345 -4.22 -9.17 -44.98
N PHE A 346 -5.01 -8.41 -44.23
CA PHE A 346 -5.90 -8.97 -43.20
C PHE A 346 -7.01 -9.85 -43.79
N GLN A 347 -7.45 -9.60 -45.03
CA GLN A 347 -8.35 -10.50 -45.75
C GLN A 347 -7.63 -11.78 -46.22
N LEU A 348 -6.40 -11.67 -46.70
CA LEU A 348 -5.59 -12.83 -47.13
C LEU A 348 -5.22 -13.79 -45.99
N MET A 349 -5.04 -13.28 -44.76
CA MET A 349 -4.67 -14.08 -43.58
C MET A 349 -5.81 -14.97 -43.02
N GLY A 350 -7.05 -14.85 -43.53
CA GLY A 350 -8.14 -15.79 -43.24
C GLY A 350 -8.40 -16.05 -41.74
N ASP A 351 -8.42 -17.33 -41.35
CA ASP A 351 -8.77 -17.80 -40.00
C ASP A 351 -7.66 -17.64 -38.94
N THR A 352 -6.66 -16.77 -39.18
CA THR A 352 -5.56 -16.48 -38.25
C THR A 352 -6.08 -15.94 -36.91
N ARG A 353 -5.83 -16.64 -35.79
CA ARG A 353 -6.28 -16.19 -34.45
C ARG A 353 -5.26 -15.35 -33.71
N GLN A 354 -3.97 -15.66 -33.81
CA GLN A 354 -2.90 -14.84 -33.25
C GLN A 354 -1.99 -14.33 -34.37
N LEU A 355 -1.79 -13.01 -34.43
CA LEU A 355 -0.82 -12.36 -35.31
C LEU A 355 0.25 -11.66 -34.46
N THR A 356 1.52 -11.88 -34.78
CA THR A 356 2.67 -11.22 -34.16
C THR A 356 3.55 -10.58 -35.23
N LEU A 357 3.95 -9.33 -35.03
CA LEU A 357 4.95 -8.61 -35.83
C LEU A 357 6.14 -8.33 -34.90
N ARG A 358 7.35 -8.78 -35.25
CA ARG A 358 8.53 -8.68 -34.39
C ARG A 358 9.75 -8.15 -35.14
N GLY A 359 10.11 -6.91 -34.88
CA GLY A 359 11.24 -6.25 -35.55
C GLY A 359 10.94 -5.90 -37.01
N GLY A 360 11.72 -4.97 -37.55
CA GLY A 360 11.53 -4.44 -38.89
C GLY A 360 10.64 -3.20 -38.94
N PHE A 361 10.40 -2.73 -40.16
CA PHE A 361 9.74 -1.46 -40.44
C PHE A 361 8.24 -1.68 -40.67
N THR A 362 7.44 -1.66 -39.60
CA THR A 362 5.97 -1.61 -39.69
C THR A 362 5.51 -0.28 -39.14
N ARG A 363 5.24 0.70 -40.00
CA ARG A 363 5.01 2.10 -39.58
C ARG A 363 3.55 2.40 -39.22
N GLU A 364 2.60 1.85 -39.97
CA GLU A 364 1.17 2.15 -39.86
C GLU A 364 0.37 0.84 -39.98
N ILE A 365 -0.62 0.62 -39.12
CA ILE A 365 -1.53 -0.54 -39.16
C ILE A 365 -2.97 -0.02 -39.24
N ILE A 366 -3.69 -0.40 -40.30
CA ILE A 366 -5.04 0.12 -40.58
C ILE A 366 -5.95 -1.00 -41.08
N PHE A 367 -7.03 -1.29 -40.34
CA PHE A 367 -7.96 -2.38 -40.65
C PHE A 367 -9.42 -2.00 -40.33
N TRP A 368 -10.38 -2.76 -40.89
CA TRP A 368 -11.81 -2.58 -40.63
C TRP A 368 -12.33 -3.67 -39.68
N SER A 369 -12.06 -4.93 -40.02
CA SER A 369 -12.36 -6.10 -39.20
C SER A 369 -11.16 -7.05 -39.15
N LEU A 370 -11.13 -7.90 -38.13
CA LEU A 370 -10.09 -8.89 -37.86
C LEU A 370 -10.77 -10.20 -37.45
N SER A 371 -10.28 -11.32 -37.95
CA SER A 371 -10.44 -12.66 -37.35
C SER A 371 -9.54 -12.85 -36.11
N VAL A 372 -8.43 -12.10 -36.06
CA VAL A 372 -7.40 -12.14 -35.01
C VAL A 372 -7.97 -11.82 -33.62
N GLU A 373 -7.82 -12.77 -32.70
CA GLU A 373 -8.09 -12.65 -31.26
C GLU A 373 -6.91 -12.02 -30.49
N VAL A 374 -5.68 -12.21 -30.96
CA VAL A 374 -4.44 -11.77 -30.27
C VAL A 374 -3.50 -11.10 -31.27
N LEU A 375 -3.30 -9.79 -31.17
CA LEU A 375 -2.37 -9.02 -31.99
C LEU A 375 -1.18 -8.53 -31.16
N ARG A 376 0.05 -8.85 -31.58
CA ARG A 376 1.29 -8.38 -30.95
C ARG A 376 2.18 -7.66 -31.95
N VAL A 377 2.73 -6.50 -31.59
CA VAL A 377 3.61 -5.67 -32.44
C VAL A 377 4.80 -5.22 -31.60
N ILE A 378 5.97 -5.81 -31.82
CA ILE A 378 7.10 -5.77 -30.86
C ILE A 378 8.38 -5.32 -31.57
N ASN A 379 9.02 -4.27 -31.06
CA ASN A 379 10.28 -3.71 -31.57
C ASN A 379 10.22 -3.28 -33.05
N THR A 380 9.05 -2.87 -33.55
CA THR A 380 8.88 -2.28 -34.89
C THR A 380 8.83 -0.75 -34.81
N ASP A 381 8.98 -0.09 -35.96
CA ASP A 381 8.86 1.38 -36.09
C ASP A 381 7.39 1.89 -36.12
N LEU A 382 6.49 1.29 -35.34
CA LEU A 382 5.05 1.62 -35.41
C LEU A 382 4.76 3.02 -34.85
N VAL A 383 4.07 3.84 -35.64
CA VAL A 383 3.62 5.20 -35.29
C VAL A 383 2.10 5.29 -35.20
N VAL A 384 1.38 4.60 -36.11
CA VAL A 384 -0.09 4.72 -36.24
C VAL A 384 -0.74 3.34 -36.15
N PHE A 385 -1.83 3.26 -35.40
CA PHE A 385 -2.70 2.10 -35.30
C PHE A 385 -4.15 2.59 -35.33
N ASP A 386 -4.91 2.25 -36.36
CA ASP A 386 -6.28 2.78 -36.55
C ASP A 386 -7.30 1.73 -37.00
N VAL A 387 -8.52 1.87 -36.48
CA VAL A 387 -9.66 0.98 -36.75
C VAL A 387 -10.73 1.74 -37.55
N LEU A 388 -11.11 1.20 -38.71
CA LEU A 388 -12.01 1.86 -39.66
C LEU A 388 -13.44 1.31 -39.60
N GLY A 389 -14.40 2.22 -39.49
CA GLY A 389 -15.81 1.98 -39.81
C GLY A 389 -16.65 1.25 -38.76
N GLU A 390 -16.22 0.08 -38.28
CA GLU A 390 -17.08 -0.85 -37.54
C GLU A 390 -16.49 -1.38 -36.22
N PRO A 391 -17.35 -1.75 -35.24
CA PRO A 391 -16.91 -2.33 -33.98
C PRO A 391 -16.37 -3.75 -34.16
N ASN A 392 -15.12 -3.97 -33.75
CA ASN A 392 -14.49 -5.30 -33.73
C ASN A 392 -14.84 -6.07 -32.44
N TYR A 393 -15.27 -7.32 -32.59
CA TYR A 393 -15.62 -8.23 -31.49
C TYR A 393 -14.70 -9.46 -31.38
N SER A 394 -13.61 -9.51 -32.15
CA SER A 394 -12.68 -10.64 -32.18
C SER A 394 -11.47 -10.39 -31.28
N LEU A 395 -10.88 -9.20 -31.36
CA LEU A 395 -9.59 -8.88 -30.74
C LEU A 395 -9.72 -8.72 -29.21
N LYS A 396 -9.18 -9.70 -28.49
CA LYS A 396 -9.16 -9.78 -27.02
C LYS A 396 -7.84 -9.28 -26.43
N GLN A 397 -6.73 -9.51 -27.12
CA GLN A 397 -5.41 -9.09 -26.65
C GLN A 397 -4.72 -8.21 -27.68
N LEU A 398 -4.30 -7.01 -27.28
CA LEU A 398 -3.48 -6.11 -28.08
C LEU A 398 -2.19 -5.78 -27.31
N ALA A 399 -1.05 -6.16 -27.85
CA ALA A 399 0.26 -5.78 -27.35
C ALA A 399 1.03 -4.96 -28.39
N ILE A 400 1.41 -3.73 -28.06
CA ILE A 400 2.26 -2.87 -28.89
C ILE A 400 3.46 -2.46 -28.03
N ARG A 401 4.67 -2.69 -28.54
CA ARG A 401 5.94 -2.29 -27.90
C ARG A 401 6.85 -1.65 -28.95
N SER A 402 6.54 -0.39 -29.30
CA SER A 402 7.25 0.45 -30.28
C SER A 402 7.61 1.79 -29.66
N ALA A 403 8.89 2.15 -29.65
CA ALA A 403 9.36 3.43 -29.09
C ALA A 403 8.84 4.68 -29.84
N LEU A 404 8.16 4.51 -30.99
CA LEU A 404 7.53 5.57 -31.77
C LEU A 404 6.01 5.66 -31.55
N PHE A 405 5.37 4.66 -30.92
CA PHE A 405 3.92 4.58 -30.73
C PHE A 405 3.44 5.41 -29.51
N SER A 406 3.65 6.72 -29.57
CA SER A 406 3.49 7.62 -28.42
C SER A 406 2.08 8.19 -28.20
N ARG A 407 1.05 7.69 -28.92
CA ARG A 407 -0.33 8.23 -28.87
C ARG A 407 -1.39 7.14 -29.04
N TRP A 408 -2.45 7.22 -28.23
CA TRP A 408 -3.63 6.37 -28.34
C TRP A 408 -4.64 7.01 -29.31
N SER A 409 -5.02 6.31 -30.38
CA SER A 409 -5.94 6.85 -31.39
C SER A 409 -7.41 6.74 -30.92
N PRO A 410 -8.28 7.72 -31.24
CA PRO A 410 -9.69 7.65 -30.87
C PRO A 410 -10.43 6.46 -31.48
N SER A 411 -9.97 5.95 -32.63
CA SER A 411 -10.55 4.80 -33.33
C SER A 411 -10.50 3.49 -32.53
N MET A 412 -9.55 3.35 -31.59
CA MET A 412 -9.42 2.14 -30.75
C MET A 412 -10.69 1.88 -29.92
N MET A 413 -11.56 2.88 -29.72
CA MET A 413 -12.89 2.70 -29.12
C MET A 413 -13.77 1.66 -29.84
N TYR A 414 -13.49 1.33 -31.11
CA TYR A 414 -14.19 0.29 -31.86
C TYR A 414 -13.82 -1.14 -31.42
N LEU A 415 -12.74 -1.36 -30.67
CA LEU A 415 -12.29 -2.68 -30.23
C LEU A 415 -13.09 -3.14 -28.99
N LYS A 416 -14.27 -3.74 -29.20
CA LYS A 416 -15.24 -4.04 -28.12
C LYS A 416 -14.92 -5.27 -27.28
N ALA A 417 -14.06 -6.17 -27.77
CA ALA A 417 -13.74 -7.44 -27.11
C ALA A 417 -12.47 -7.44 -26.24
N LEU A 418 -11.75 -6.31 -26.15
CA LEU A 418 -10.45 -6.26 -25.45
C LEU A 418 -10.54 -6.66 -23.97
N GLU A 419 -9.72 -7.66 -23.62
CA GLU A 419 -9.46 -8.18 -22.28
C GLU A 419 -8.05 -7.80 -21.78
N VAL A 420 -7.08 -7.64 -22.69
CA VAL A 420 -5.68 -7.31 -22.39
C VAL A 420 -5.17 -6.20 -23.31
N ILE A 421 -4.63 -5.14 -22.72
CA ILE A 421 -3.90 -4.07 -23.41
C ILE A 421 -2.49 -4.02 -22.83
N ASP A 422 -1.48 -4.18 -23.68
CA ASP A 422 -0.07 -3.97 -23.38
C ASP A 422 0.46 -2.87 -24.32
N VAL A 423 0.86 -1.74 -23.75
CA VAL A 423 1.58 -0.67 -24.46
C VAL A 423 2.88 -0.30 -23.74
N ALA A 424 3.56 -1.31 -23.19
CA ALA A 424 4.83 -1.11 -22.50
C ALA A 424 5.92 -0.67 -23.49
N TYR A 425 6.91 0.11 -23.00
CA TYR A 425 8.03 0.60 -23.81
C TYR A 425 7.63 1.47 -25.03
N CYS A 426 6.42 2.04 -25.03
CA CYS A 426 5.87 2.83 -26.14
C CYS A 426 6.14 4.35 -26.08
N ASN A 427 6.98 4.82 -25.15
CA ASN A 427 7.41 6.22 -25.05
C ASN A 427 6.25 7.23 -24.82
N PHE A 428 5.11 6.79 -24.27
CA PHE A 428 4.01 7.66 -23.86
C PHE A 428 4.43 8.61 -22.73
N THR A 429 4.10 9.90 -22.82
CA THR A 429 4.29 10.89 -21.74
C THR A 429 3.02 11.19 -20.94
N PHE A 430 1.86 10.88 -21.51
CA PHE A 430 0.53 11.09 -20.95
C PHE A 430 -0.40 9.98 -21.43
N PHE A 431 -1.31 9.52 -20.56
CA PHE A 431 -2.34 8.53 -20.92
C PHE A 431 -3.69 8.94 -20.31
N ASP A 432 -4.74 8.83 -21.13
CA ASP A 432 -6.11 9.24 -20.80
C ASP A 432 -6.98 7.99 -20.62
N LEU A 433 -7.26 7.62 -19.36
CA LEU A 433 -7.97 6.38 -19.04
C LEU A 433 -9.44 6.41 -19.51
N ASP A 434 -10.01 7.59 -19.80
CA ASP A 434 -11.33 7.70 -20.41
C ASP A 434 -11.37 7.03 -21.81
N ARG A 435 -10.21 6.90 -22.48
CA ARG A 435 -10.08 6.16 -23.76
C ARG A 435 -10.21 4.66 -23.62
N VAL A 436 -9.92 4.09 -22.44
CA VAL A 436 -10.07 2.66 -22.15
C VAL A 436 -11.36 2.34 -21.40
N GLY A 437 -12.06 3.33 -20.85
CA GLY A 437 -13.35 3.18 -20.15
C GLY A 437 -14.49 2.57 -20.97
N GLY A 438 -14.36 2.50 -22.30
CA GLY A 438 -15.30 1.81 -23.18
C GLY A 438 -15.14 0.28 -23.22
N PHE A 439 -14.03 -0.28 -22.72
CA PHE A 439 -13.70 -1.70 -22.85
C PHE A 439 -14.21 -2.52 -21.67
N LYS A 440 -15.49 -2.94 -21.74
CA LYS A 440 -16.19 -3.65 -20.66
C LYS A 440 -15.55 -4.98 -20.24
N ASN A 441 -14.73 -5.59 -21.08
CA ASN A 441 -14.07 -6.87 -20.82
C ASN A 441 -12.62 -6.71 -20.30
N LEU A 442 -12.10 -5.49 -20.21
CA LEU A 442 -10.69 -5.23 -19.94
C LEU A 442 -10.30 -5.66 -18.52
N ARG A 443 -9.40 -6.65 -18.43
CA ARG A 443 -8.83 -7.17 -17.17
C ARG A 443 -7.39 -6.72 -16.95
N VAL A 444 -6.59 -6.55 -18.00
CA VAL A 444 -5.15 -6.29 -17.89
C VAL A 444 -4.76 -5.03 -18.67
N LEU A 445 -4.03 -4.13 -18.02
CA LEU A 445 -3.49 -2.91 -18.64
C LEU A 445 -2.00 -2.74 -18.26
N ASP A 446 -1.08 -2.99 -19.20
CA ASP A 446 0.36 -2.75 -19.05
C ASP A 446 0.74 -1.42 -19.71
N LEU A 447 1.11 -0.44 -18.87
CA LEU A 447 1.61 0.90 -19.23
C LEU A 447 3.09 1.06 -18.84
N SER A 448 3.78 -0.03 -18.48
CA SER A 448 5.11 0.02 -17.89
C SER A 448 6.20 0.53 -18.84
N ASN A 449 7.33 0.99 -18.29
CA ASN A 449 8.53 1.39 -19.04
C ASN A 449 8.26 2.50 -20.08
N ASN A 450 7.33 3.41 -19.76
CA ASN A 450 6.99 4.59 -20.55
C ASN A 450 7.62 5.85 -19.93
N LYS A 451 7.07 7.03 -20.19
CA LYS A 451 7.51 8.32 -19.61
C LYS A 451 6.32 9.07 -18.98
N LEU A 452 5.32 8.33 -18.50
CA LEU A 452 4.07 8.88 -18.00
C LEU A 452 4.32 9.73 -16.76
N GLN A 453 3.94 11.01 -16.81
CA GLN A 453 4.03 11.94 -15.68
C GLN A 453 2.71 12.01 -14.89
N ALA A 454 1.58 11.79 -15.57
CA ALA A 454 0.28 11.64 -14.96
C ALA A 454 -0.59 10.64 -15.74
N LEU A 455 -1.54 10.02 -15.04
CA LEU A 455 -2.68 9.30 -15.61
C LEU A 455 -3.92 10.17 -15.45
N HIS A 456 -4.59 10.50 -16.57
CA HIS A 456 -5.85 11.25 -16.53
C HIS A 456 -7.06 10.31 -16.45
N SER A 457 -8.10 10.73 -15.74
CA SER A 457 -9.42 10.09 -15.72
C SER A 457 -10.49 11.13 -15.40
N GLY A 458 -11.59 11.14 -16.15
CA GLY A 458 -12.76 11.95 -15.86
C GLY A 458 -13.40 11.60 -14.50
N PRO A 459 -14.23 12.49 -13.96
CA PRO A 459 -14.79 12.35 -12.60
C PRO A 459 -15.73 11.14 -12.43
N PHE A 460 -16.27 10.60 -13.54
CA PHE A 460 -17.21 9.47 -13.54
C PHE A 460 -16.59 8.15 -13.99
N LEU A 461 -15.31 8.12 -14.37
CA LEU A 461 -14.68 6.88 -14.83
C LEU A 461 -14.53 5.86 -13.68
N LYS A 462 -14.92 4.61 -13.98
CA LYS A 462 -14.62 3.40 -13.22
C LYS A 462 -14.32 2.25 -14.18
N LEU A 463 -13.20 1.57 -13.97
CA LEU A 463 -12.76 0.37 -14.70
C LEU A 463 -13.05 -0.87 -13.84
N GLU A 464 -14.34 -1.16 -13.64
CA GLU A 464 -14.81 -2.16 -12.66
C GLU A 464 -14.34 -3.60 -12.98
N GLY A 465 -14.02 -3.90 -14.24
CA GLY A 465 -13.48 -5.18 -14.68
C GLY A 465 -11.95 -5.32 -14.62
N LEU A 466 -11.20 -4.24 -14.34
CA LEU A 466 -9.74 -4.26 -14.40
C LEU A 466 -9.16 -4.98 -13.18
N GLU A 467 -8.39 -6.04 -13.43
CA GLU A 467 -7.80 -6.91 -12.41
C GLU A 467 -6.29 -6.69 -12.23
N GLU A 468 -5.58 -6.34 -13.31
CA GLU A 468 -4.12 -6.14 -13.33
C GLU A 468 -3.76 -4.81 -13.97
N LEU A 469 -2.87 -4.05 -13.32
CA LEU A 469 -2.38 -2.75 -13.79
C LEU A 469 -0.87 -2.64 -13.58
N TYR A 470 -0.11 -2.46 -14.66
CA TYR A 470 1.35 -2.38 -14.61
C TYR A 470 1.83 -0.96 -14.94
N LEU A 471 2.42 -0.27 -13.95
CA LEU A 471 2.84 1.14 -14.05
C LEU A 471 4.36 1.35 -13.87
N GLN A 472 5.12 0.30 -13.57
CA GLN A 472 6.53 0.41 -13.20
C GLN A 472 7.41 0.98 -14.31
N GLY A 473 8.47 1.72 -13.95
CA GLY A 473 9.37 2.36 -14.92
C GLY A 473 8.73 3.55 -15.63
N ASN A 474 8.16 4.50 -14.87
CA ASN A 474 7.51 5.71 -15.38
C ASN A 474 7.98 6.95 -14.60
N GLN A 475 7.27 8.07 -14.69
CA GLN A 475 7.58 9.34 -14.02
C GLN A 475 6.42 9.83 -13.14
N LEU A 476 5.54 8.93 -12.70
CA LEU A 476 4.32 9.27 -11.97
C LEU A 476 4.63 9.71 -10.53
N GLU A 477 4.02 10.81 -10.09
CA GLU A 477 4.15 11.35 -8.72
C GLU A 477 2.97 10.98 -7.81
N PHE A 478 1.81 10.71 -8.40
CA PHE A 478 0.59 10.18 -7.78
C PHE A 478 -0.33 9.57 -8.84
N MET A 479 -1.17 8.60 -8.44
CA MET A 479 -2.26 8.09 -9.28
C MET A 479 -3.57 8.81 -8.90
N TRP A 480 -4.12 9.57 -9.85
CA TRP A 480 -5.34 10.35 -9.68
C TRP A 480 -6.57 9.46 -9.48
N ARG A 481 -7.47 9.87 -8.58
CA ARG A 481 -8.69 9.11 -8.20
C ARG A 481 -8.45 7.62 -7.94
N PHE A 482 -7.28 7.27 -7.39
CA PHE A 482 -7.03 5.92 -6.86
C PHE A 482 -7.62 5.82 -5.44
N PRO A 483 -8.48 4.83 -5.13
CA PRO A 483 -8.78 3.63 -5.92
C PRO A 483 -10.00 3.70 -6.84
N ASP A 484 -10.85 4.73 -6.75
CA ASP A 484 -12.17 4.82 -7.43
C ASP A 484 -12.17 4.42 -8.91
N VAL A 485 -11.10 4.73 -9.65
CA VAL A 485 -10.97 4.45 -11.09
C VAL A 485 -10.75 2.96 -11.36
N VAL A 486 -10.21 2.19 -10.42
CA VAL A 486 -9.85 0.77 -10.57
C VAL A 486 -10.35 -0.09 -9.39
N PRO A 487 -11.66 -0.09 -9.08
CA PRO A 487 -12.18 -0.67 -7.84
C PRO A 487 -12.13 -2.22 -7.80
N GLY A 488 -11.96 -2.88 -8.94
CA GLY A 488 -11.85 -4.34 -9.07
C GLY A 488 -10.41 -4.89 -9.02
N LEU A 489 -9.41 -4.02 -8.82
CA LEU A 489 -8.00 -4.36 -9.00
C LEU A 489 -7.54 -5.46 -8.02
N LYS A 490 -6.78 -6.43 -8.54
CA LYS A 490 -6.23 -7.58 -7.80
C LYS A 490 -4.71 -7.54 -7.73
N TYR A 491 -4.05 -7.03 -8.76
CA TYR A 491 -2.60 -6.98 -8.88
C TYR A 491 -2.12 -5.63 -9.41
N ILE A 492 -1.00 -5.14 -8.88
CA ILE A 492 -0.37 -3.90 -9.35
C ILE A 492 1.16 -3.96 -9.26
N THR A 493 1.84 -3.27 -10.18
CA THR A 493 3.27 -2.91 -10.10
C THR A 493 3.42 -1.41 -10.21
N VAL A 494 4.22 -0.81 -9.32
CA VAL A 494 4.41 0.65 -9.24
C VAL A 494 5.87 1.07 -9.01
N SER A 495 6.84 0.16 -8.97
CA SER A 495 8.26 0.49 -8.80
C SER A 495 8.83 1.42 -9.89
N ASP A 496 10.04 1.95 -9.69
CA ASP A 496 10.75 2.80 -10.67
C ASP A 496 9.88 3.98 -11.16
N ASN A 497 9.35 4.76 -10.22
CA ASN A 497 8.49 5.94 -10.44
C ASN A 497 8.92 7.10 -9.52
N ARG A 498 8.21 8.23 -9.55
CA ARG A 498 8.53 9.45 -8.78
C ARG A 498 7.56 9.71 -7.62
N TRP A 499 6.99 8.65 -7.03
CA TRP A 499 5.88 8.79 -6.10
C TRP A 499 6.19 9.72 -4.91
N SER A 500 5.30 10.68 -4.71
CA SER A 500 5.27 11.51 -3.50
C SER A 500 5.03 10.63 -2.26
N CYS A 501 5.69 10.95 -1.13
CA CYS A 501 5.53 10.17 0.10
C CYS A 501 4.06 10.08 0.56
N ASN A 502 3.29 11.15 0.35
CA ASN A 502 1.87 11.20 0.68
C ASN A 502 1.07 10.14 -0.11
N TRP A 503 1.33 10.02 -1.42
CA TRP A 503 0.69 8.98 -2.23
C TRP A 503 1.18 7.58 -1.86
N VAL A 504 2.47 7.38 -1.58
CA VAL A 504 3.03 6.09 -1.13
C VAL A 504 2.33 5.58 0.13
N VAL A 505 2.16 6.45 1.15
CA VAL A 505 1.51 6.09 2.41
C VAL A 505 0.02 5.79 2.22
N MET A 506 -0.68 6.60 1.43
CA MET A 506 -2.09 6.36 1.08
C MET A 506 -2.25 5.02 0.32
N ALA A 507 -1.50 4.85 -0.76
CA ALA A 507 -1.60 3.70 -1.65
C ALA A 507 -1.32 2.38 -0.92
N ARG A 508 -0.30 2.32 -0.06
CA ARG A 508 0.00 1.13 0.76
C ARG A 508 -1.20 0.69 1.62
N ASN A 509 -1.88 1.64 2.26
CA ASN A 509 -3.04 1.33 3.08
C ASN A 509 -4.25 0.92 2.22
N THR A 510 -4.46 1.58 1.08
CA THR A 510 -5.52 1.25 0.12
C THR A 510 -5.34 -0.12 -0.52
N PHE A 511 -4.11 -0.49 -0.93
CA PHE A 511 -3.79 -1.83 -1.43
C PHE A 511 -4.16 -2.91 -0.41
N TRP A 512 -3.83 -2.70 0.87
CA TRP A 512 -4.17 -3.64 1.95
C TRP A 512 -5.68 -3.77 2.17
N LEU A 513 -6.41 -2.65 2.21
CA LEU A 513 -7.88 -2.64 2.36
C LEU A 513 -8.60 -3.34 1.20
N MET A 514 -8.16 -3.11 -0.04
CA MET A 514 -8.69 -3.75 -1.24
C MET A 514 -8.21 -5.18 -1.47
N LYS A 515 -7.18 -5.63 -0.72
CA LYS A 515 -6.44 -6.88 -0.95
C LYS A 515 -5.72 -6.95 -2.30
N VAL A 516 -5.31 -5.80 -2.85
CA VAL A 516 -4.46 -5.73 -4.03
C VAL A 516 -3.09 -6.32 -3.68
N THR A 517 -2.65 -7.29 -4.46
CA THR A 517 -1.29 -7.84 -4.38
C THR A 517 -0.34 -6.95 -5.14
N LEU A 518 0.51 -6.23 -4.41
CA LEU A 518 1.66 -5.53 -4.97
C LEU A 518 2.69 -6.58 -5.45
N MET A 519 3.06 -6.54 -6.72
CA MET A 519 3.95 -7.51 -7.36
C MET A 519 5.44 -7.12 -7.33
N ASP A 520 5.76 -5.85 -7.07
CA ASP A 520 7.13 -5.34 -6.91
C ASP A 520 7.41 -4.87 -5.48
N SER A 521 8.68 -4.62 -5.15
CA SER A 521 9.13 -4.43 -3.76
C SER A 521 9.92 -3.15 -3.52
N ASP A 522 9.83 -2.17 -4.42
CA ASP A 522 10.61 -0.93 -4.33
C ASP A 522 9.83 0.28 -4.86
N TYR A 523 8.96 0.83 -4.00
CA TYR A 523 8.11 1.99 -4.28
C TYR A 523 8.37 3.13 -3.27
N SER A 524 9.60 3.19 -2.74
CA SER A 524 10.00 4.20 -1.76
C SER A 524 9.97 5.61 -2.36
N CYS A 525 9.41 6.57 -1.63
CA CYS A 525 9.71 7.98 -1.89
C CYS A 525 11.14 8.31 -1.38
N GLY A 526 11.85 9.19 -2.07
CA GLY A 526 13.25 9.49 -1.76
C GLY A 526 13.41 10.33 -0.49
N ALA A 527 14.36 9.95 0.39
CA ALA A 527 14.65 10.60 1.68
C ALA A 527 15.36 11.98 1.57
N GLY A 528 15.04 12.77 0.54
CA GLY A 528 15.58 14.11 0.29
C GLY A 528 14.52 15.14 -0.12
N TRP A 529 13.23 14.79 0.00
CA TRP A 529 12.11 15.66 -0.32
C TRP A 529 11.61 16.35 0.95
N GLU A 530 12.38 17.33 1.43
CA GLU A 530 11.86 18.32 2.38
C GLU A 530 10.68 19.09 1.77
N ASN A 531 9.91 19.81 2.59
CA ASN A 531 8.76 20.60 2.14
C ASN A 531 9.17 21.81 1.28
N SER A 532 9.53 21.57 0.01
CA SER A 532 9.65 22.61 -1.01
C SER A 532 8.26 23.19 -1.27
N GLY A 533 7.96 24.32 -0.62
CA GLY A 533 6.63 24.91 -0.59
C GLY A 533 6.09 25.30 -1.98
N VAL A 534 5.26 24.42 -2.56
CA VAL A 534 4.44 24.74 -3.72
C VAL A 534 3.12 25.33 -3.21
N THR A 535 2.91 26.63 -3.45
CA THR A 535 1.63 27.28 -3.17
C THR A 535 0.57 26.79 -4.16
N PHE A 536 -0.26 25.84 -3.74
CA PHE A 536 -1.35 25.32 -4.56
C PHE A 536 -2.44 26.37 -4.78
N LEU A 537 -2.51 26.89 -6.01
CA LEU A 537 -3.68 27.62 -6.49
C LEU A 537 -4.83 26.62 -6.69
N SER A 538 -5.82 26.65 -5.78
CA SER A 538 -7.19 26.13 -5.89
C SER A 538 -7.47 25.27 -7.15
N THR A 539 -7.64 23.96 -7.02
CA THR A 539 -8.86 23.39 -6.41
C THR A 539 -8.62 22.19 -5.47
N SER A 540 -9.62 21.92 -4.63
CA SER A 540 -9.55 21.08 -3.43
C SER A 540 -9.46 19.57 -3.65
N PHE A 541 -8.49 18.93 -2.98
CA PHE A 541 -8.42 17.49 -2.71
C PHE A 541 -8.66 17.18 -1.25
N ALA A 542 -9.18 15.99 -0.96
CA ALA A 542 -9.52 15.59 0.40
C ALA A 542 -8.26 15.34 1.28
N LYS A 543 -8.17 16.05 2.40
CA LYS A 543 -7.13 15.88 3.44
C LYS A 543 -7.58 14.76 4.39
N LEU A 544 -7.12 13.54 4.13
CA LEU A 544 -7.40 12.36 4.94
C LEU A 544 -6.59 12.38 6.25
N PHE A 545 -7.26 12.10 7.38
CA PHE A 545 -6.66 11.98 8.71
C PHE A 545 -6.70 10.51 9.19
N PRO A 546 -5.62 9.73 8.99
CA PRO A 546 -5.58 8.29 9.31
C PRO A 546 -5.29 8.03 10.80
N CYS A 547 -5.82 6.92 11.34
CA CYS A 547 -5.66 6.55 12.75
C CYS A 547 -4.20 6.20 13.13
N ASP A 548 -3.67 6.79 14.21
CA ASP A 548 -2.38 6.38 14.81
C ASP A 548 -2.47 4.97 15.39
N GLN A 549 -3.61 4.69 16.03
CA GLN A 549 -3.89 3.45 16.74
C GLN A 549 -5.37 3.11 16.60
N ILE A 550 -5.66 1.85 16.24
CA ILE A 550 -7.01 1.30 16.23
C ILE A 550 -7.08 0.26 17.36
N GLN A 551 -7.89 0.54 18.39
CA GLN A 551 -8.12 -0.40 19.50
C GLN A 551 -9.45 -1.14 19.33
N SER A 552 -9.45 -2.41 19.73
CA SER A 552 -10.64 -3.27 19.83
C SER A 552 -11.54 -3.30 18.57
N GLY A 553 -10.93 -3.09 17.39
CA GLY A 553 -11.56 -3.21 16.08
C GLY A 553 -12.48 -2.06 15.64
N ARG A 554 -12.80 -1.07 16.49
CA ARG A 554 -13.74 0.03 16.14
C ARG A 554 -13.48 1.41 16.75
N THR A 555 -12.41 1.59 17.53
CA THR A 555 -12.04 2.90 18.12
C THR A 555 -10.73 3.41 17.52
N CYS A 556 -10.79 4.57 16.85
CA CYS A 556 -9.65 5.28 16.28
C CYS A 556 -9.10 6.32 17.25
N TYR A 557 -7.79 6.36 17.42
CA TYR A 557 -7.07 7.45 18.07
C TYR A 557 -6.30 8.26 17.03
N LEU A 558 -6.43 9.58 17.11
CA LEU A 558 -5.73 10.59 16.31
C LEU A 558 -5.03 11.56 17.26
N ARG A 559 -3.71 11.70 17.17
CA ARG A 559 -2.93 12.53 18.10
C ARG A 559 -2.08 13.58 17.41
N ASN A 560 -1.86 14.69 18.11
CA ASN A 560 -0.96 15.78 17.70
C ASN A 560 -1.25 16.32 16.28
N ILE A 561 -2.49 16.23 15.79
CA ILE A 561 -2.88 16.76 14.47
C ILE A 561 -2.88 18.28 14.55
N THR A 562 -2.36 18.94 13.52
CA THR A 562 -2.51 20.39 13.32
C THR A 562 -3.37 20.65 12.09
N ILE A 563 -4.39 21.49 12.25
CA ILE A 563 -5.22 22.05 11.18
C ILE A 563 -5.11 23.58 11.29
N ASP A 564 -4.60 24.22 10.24
CA ASP A 564 -4.45 25.67 10.21
C ASP A 564 -5.81 26.32 9.91
N PRO A 565 -6.21 27.42 10.59
CA PRO A 565 -7.50 28.08 10.36
C PRO A 565 -7.69 28.69 8.96
N SER A 566 -6.66 28.67 8.10
CA SER A 566 -6.74 29.00 6.68
C SER A 566 -7.00 27.79 5.75
N GLU A 567 -6.95 26.55 6.26
CA GLU A 567 -7.25 25.36 5.47
C GLU A 567 -8.75 25.21 5.19
N ASN A 568 -9.10 24.78 3.97
CA ASN A 568 -10.48 24.50 3.61
C ASN A 568 -10.96 23.20 4.27
N HIS A 569 -11.63 23.32 5.43
CA HIS A 569 -12.16 22.19 6.19
C HIS A 569 -13.15 21.29 5.42
N ALA A 570 -13.78 21.78 4.33
CA ALA A 570 -14.61 20.95 3.43
C ALA A 570 -13.82 19.86 2.69
N THR A 571 -12.49 19.86 2.82
CA THR A 571 -11.61 18.78 2.34
C THR A 571 -11.32 17.70 3.38
N ALA A 572 -11.63 17.89 4.65
CA ALA A 572 -11.29 16.88 5.64
C ALA A 572 -11.98 15.54 5.35
N GLN A 573 -11.28 14.44 5.61
CA GLN A 573 -11.88 13.11 5.67
C GLN A 573 -11.30 12.38 6.88
N PHE A 574 -12.15 11.84 7.75
CA PHE A 574 -11.74 10.96 8.83
C PHE A 574 -12.00 9.50 8.43
N GLN A 575 -11.27 8.57 9.03
CA GLN A 575 -11.38 7.15 8.72
C GLN A 575 -12.66 6.53 9.30
N ASP A 576 -13.38 5.72 8.53
CA ASP A 576 -14.65 5.12 8.94
C ASP A 576 -14.50 4.15 10.13
N VAL A 577 -14.92 4.61 11.31
CA VAL A 577 -14.92 3.88 12.58
C VAL A 577 -16.19 4.19 13.37
N LEU A 578 -16.48 3.41 14.42
CA LEU A 578 -17.64 3.68 15.28
C LEU A 578 -17.37 4.83 16.26
N GLN A 579 -16.13 4.93 16.75
CA GLN A 579 -15.69 5.91 17.74
C GLN A 579 -14.37 6.56 17.31
N LEU A 580 -14.36 7.90 17.28
CA LEU A 580 -13.19 8.71 17.01
C LEU A 580 -12.74 9.45 18.27
N VAL A 581 -11.44 9.39 18.57
CA VAL A 581 -10.80 10.09 19.70
C VAL A 581 -9.66 10.95 19.17
N ILE A 582 -9.83 12.27 19.20
CA ILE A 582 -8.81 13.25 18.81
C ILE A 582 -8.16 13.79 20.09
N GLU A 583 -6.84 13.58 20.22
CA GLU A 583 -6.09 13.81 21.45
C GLU A 583 -4.85 14.70 21.27
N SER A 584 -4.75 15.79 22.05
CA SER A 584 -3.60 16.72 22.02
C SER A 584 -3.37 17.46 20.69
N SER A 585 -4.41 17.62 19.89
CA SER A 585 -4.37 18.27 18.57
C SER A 585 -4.57 19.79 18.61
N GLN A 586 -4.03 20.51 17.63
CA GLN A 586 -4.21 21.95 17.41
C GLN A 586 -5.19 22.16 16.24
N ILE A 587 -6.47 22.42 16.56
CA ILE A 587 -7.56 22.59 15.59
C ILE A 587 -8.39 23.79 16.06
N PRO A 588 -8.00 25.05 15.74
CA PRO A 588 -8.57 26.23 16.41
C PRO A 588 -10.09 26.37 16.31
N VAL A 589 -10.69 25.88 15.21
CA VAL A 589 -12.14 25.77 15.01
C VAL A 589 -12.51 24.37 14.53
N PHE A 590 -13.29 23.62 15.30
CA PHE A 590 -13.94 22.40 14.81
C PHE A 590 -15.25 22.77 14.11
N SER A 591 -15.21 22.96 12.79
CA SER A 591 -16.33 23.51 12.02
C SER A 591 -17.35 22.45 11.57
N SER A 592 -18.47 22.91 11.00
CA SER A 592 -19.54 22.09 10.42
C SER A 592 -19.03 21.08 9.38
N GLU A 593 -18.00 21.45 8.62
CA GLU A 593 -17.41 20.63 7.58
C GLU A 593 -16.59 19.49 8.18
N LEU A 594 -15.89 19.75 9.30
CA LEU A 594 -15.19 18.71 10.05
C LEU A 594 -16.15 17.72 10.73
N PHE A 595 -17.40 18.12 11.03
CA PHE A 595 -18.45 17.19 11.44
C PHE A 595 -19.04 16.37 10.29
N ALA A 596 -19.16 16.95 9.09
CA ALA A 596 -19.57 16.22 7.88
C ALA A 596 -18.51 15.17 7.46
N ALA A 597 -17.24 15.46 7.68
CA ALA A 597 -16.09 14.58 7.40
C ALA A 597 -15.98 13.31 8.26
N LEU A 598 -16.83 13.14 9.30
CA LEU A 598 -16.71 12.07 10.31
C LEU A 598 -17.11 10.66 9.83
N GLY A 599 -17.58 10.50 8.59
CA GLY A 599 -17.94 9.21 8.02
C GLY A 599 -19.08 8.52 8.79
N GLU A 600 -18.85 7.28 9.23
CA GLU A 600 -19.76 6.48 10.07
C GLU A 600 -19.57 6.64 11.60
N SER A 601 -18.86 7.68 12.07
CA SER A 601 -18.60 7.88 13.51
C SER A 601 -19.85 8.28 14.31
N ASN A 602 -20.26 7.43 15.25
CA ASN A 602 -21.37 7.71 16.18
C ASN A 602 -20.92 8.34 17.50
N PHE A 603 -19.63 8.22 17.85
CA PHE A 603 -19.08 8.72 19.12
C PHE A 603 -17.80 9.53 18.86
N LEU A 604 -17.80 10.82 19.20
CA LEU A 604 -16.63 11.70 19.06
C LEU A 604 -16.14 12.17 20.43
N THR A 605 -14.83 12.05 20.66
CA THR A 605 -14.14 12.61 21.83
C THR A 605 -13.01 13.53 21.39
N LEU A 606 -13.08 14.81 21.78
CA LEU A 606 -12.02 15.80 21.62
C LEU A 606 -11.35 16.01 23.00
N LYS A 607 -10.05 15.77 23.12
CA LYS A 607 -9.34 15.68 24.40
C LYS A 607 -7.97 16.37 24.35
N GLY A 608 -7.75 17.40 25.16
CA GLY A 608 -6.44 18.07 25.19
C GLY A 608 -6.14 18.85 23.90
N GLY A 609 -5.00 19.54 23.89
CA GLY A 609 -4.65 20.42 22.77
C GLY A 609 -5.48 21.70 22.75
N GLN A 610 -5.61 22.32 21.59
CA GLN A 610 -6.22 23.65 21.44
C GLN A 610 -7.31 23.62 20.36
N ILE A 611 -8.56 23.70 20.80
CA ILE A 611 -9.79 23.77 20.01
C ILE A 611 -10.68 24.83 20.64
N ALA A 612 -10.48 26.09 20.22
CA ALA A 612 -11.06 27.27 20.86
C ALA A 612 -12.54 27.50 20.49
N SER A 613 -12.97 27.03 19.31
CA SER A 613 -14.37 27.09 18.85
C SER A 613 -14.85 25.76 18.29
N VAL A 614 -16.12 25.40 18.52
CA VAL A 614 -16.76 24.21 17.96
C VAL A 614 -18.16 24.58 17.44
N ASN A 615 -18.43 24.26 16.17
CA ASN A 615 -19.70 24.57 15.49
C ASN A 615 -20.42 23.24 15.16
N PHE A 616 -21.31 22.79 16.05
CA PHE A 616 -21.91 21.47 15.96
C PHE A 616 -22.95 21.36 14.83
N SER A 617 -22.72 20.41 13.93
CA SER A 617 -23.62 20.06 12.83
C SER A 617 -23.46 18.59 12.41
N SER A 618 -24.16 17.65 13.06
CA SER A 618 -24.17 16.24 12.64
C SER A 618 -25.50 15.55 12.93
N GLU A 619 -26.05 14.86 11.93
CA GLU A 619 -27.28 14.06 12.05
C GLU A 619 -27.04 12.63 12.53
N LYS A 620 -25.79 12.13 12.49
CA LYS A 620 -25.43 10.77 12.93
C LYS A 620 -24.93 10.69 14.37
N LEU A 621 -24.28 11.74 14.87
CA LEU A 621 -23.50 11.65 16.11
C LEU A 621 -24.40 11.47 17.35
N HIS A 622 -24.22 10.35 18.06
CA HIS A 622 -24.98 10.01 19.26
C HIS A 622 -24.36 10.58 20.54
N SER A 623 -23.04 10.74 20.60
CA SER A 623 -22.37 11.41 21.72
C SER A 623 -21.16 12.24 21.29
N LEU A 624 -21.08 13.44 21.85
CA LEU A 624 -19.98 14.38 21.72
C LEU A 624 -19.39 14.66 23.10
N ARG A 625 -18.07 14.46 23.23
CA ARG A 625 -17.31 14.77 24.45
C ARG A 625 -16.15 15.70 24.11
N ILE A 626 -16.02 16.81 24.81
CA ILE A 626 -15.02 17.84 24.58
C ILE A 626 -14.40 18.21 25.93
N HIS A 627 -13.13 17.89 26.16
CA HIS A 627 -12.52 18.15 27.46
C HIS A 627 -11.04 18.53 27.43
N LYS A 628 -10.68 19.56 28.21
CA LYS A 628 -9.33 20.16 28.25
C LYS A 628 -8.82 20.67 26.90
N THR A 629 -9.68 21.17 26.01
CA THR A 629 -9.29 21.68 24.68
C THR A 629 -9.22 23.21 24.60
N GLU A 630 -9.25 23.91 25.73
CA GLU A 630 -9.32 25.39 25.80
C GLU A 630 -10.56 26.02 25.14
N LEU A 631 -11.63 25.25 24.91
CA LEU A 631 -12.85 25.72 24.25
C LEU A 631 -13.44 26.96 24.94
N ARG A 632 -13.64 28.03 24.15
CA ARG A 632 -14.32 29.27 24.58
C ARG A 632 -15.66 29.47 23.90
N ASN A 633 -15.77 29.07 22.63
CA ASN A 633 -16.97 29.27 21.82
C ASN A 633 -17.61 27.92 21.48
N PHE A 634 -18.91 27.79 21.70
CA PHE A 634 -19.73 26.68 21.20
C PHE A 634 -20.89 27.26 20.39
N SER A 635 -21.26 26.61 19.29
CA SER A 635 -22.46 26.95 18.51
C SER A 635 -23.13 25.69 17.97
N VAL A 636 -24.43 25.78 17.68
CA VAL A 636 -25.26 24.68 17.18
C VAL A 636 -26.00 25.17 15.93
N SER A 637 -26.05 24.34 14.88
CA SER A 637 -26.83 24.65 13.68
C SER A 637 -28.32 24.87 14.02
N ALA A 638 -28.99 25.79 13.32
CA ALA A 638 -30.37 26.21 13.61
C ALA A 638 -31.45 25.20 13.16
N VAL A 639 -31.18 23.91 13.32
CA VAL A 639 -31.99 22.77 12.86
C VAL A 639 -32.17 21.79 14.03
N PRO A 640 -33.40 21.37 14.38
CA PRO A 640 -33.64 20.43 15.48
C PRO A 640 -32.88 19.11 15.34
N ASN A 641 -32.00 18.83 16.30
CA ASN A 641 -31.19 17.62 16.34
C ASN A 641 -31.79 16.58 17.28
N HIS A 642 -32.24 15.47 16.71
CA HIS A 642 -32.85 14.36 17.45
C HIS A 642 -31.86 13.23 17.81
N SER A 643 -30.67 13.22 17.21
CA SER A 643 -29.71 12.11 17.28
C SER A 643 -28.72 12.24 18.44
N LEU A 644 -28.29 13.46 18.77
CA LEU A 644 -27.31 13.69 19.83
C LEU A 644 -27.96 13.45 21.21
N ASN A 645 -27.58 12.33 21.84
CA ASN A 645 -28.12 11.90 23.12
C ASN A 645 -27.32 12.43 24.32
N THR A 646 -26.00 12.50 24.19
CA THR A 646 -25.08 12.89 25.28
C THR A 646 -24.07 13.93 24.81
N LEU A 647 -24.16 15.13 25.35
CA LEU A 647 -23.19 16.22 25.17
C LEU A 647 -22.44 16.46 26.48
N MET A 648 -21.11 16.40 26.43
CA MET A 648 -20.23 16.70 27.57
C MET A 648 -19.16 17.70 27.13
N ILE A 649 -19.20 18.91 27.67
CA ILE A 649 -18.21 19.97 27.45
C ILE A 649 -17.67 20.36 28.82
N ASN A 650 -16.61 19.69 29.29
CA ASN A 650 -16.13 19.88 30.66
C ASN A 650 -14.61 20.16 30.74
N ARG A 651 -14.18 20.90 31.76
CA ARG A 651 -12.78 21.36 31.91
C ARG A 651 -12.30 22.20 30.72
N ASN A 652 -13.12 23.16 30.26
CA ASN A 652 -12.75 24.12 29.23
C ASN A 652 -12.89 25.57 29.76
N LEU A 653 -13.01 26.55 28.86
CA LEU A 653 -12.95 27.99 29.15
C LEU A 653 -14.23 28.73 28.73
N LEU A 654 -15.32 27.99 28.48
CA LEU A 654 -16.63 28.50 28.05
C LEU A 654 -17.20 29.45 29.11
N ASP A 655 -17.32 30.73 28.78
CA ASP A 655 -17.81 31.82 29.64
C ASP A 655 -19.32 32.09 29.43
N ARG A 656 -19.82 31.79 28.22
CA ARG A 656 -21.23 31.92 27.83
C ARG A 656 -21.68 30.72 27.01
N LEU A 657 -22.93 30.30 27.23
CA LEU A 657 -23.59 29.25 26.46
C LEU A 657 -24.45 29.90 25.35
N PRO A 658 -24.53 29.34 24.13
CA PRO A 658 -25.34 29.93 23.07
C PRO A 658 -26.82 29.58 23.22
N ASP A 659 -27.70 30.50 22.83
CA ASP A 659 -29.15 30.30 22.77
C ASP A 659 -29.56 29.18 21.80
N SER A 660 -28.79 28.97 20.74
CA SER A 660 -28.92 27.89 19.76
C SER A 660 -28.80 26.48 20.35
N ILE A 661 -28.33 26.31 21.59
CA ILE A 661 -28.30 24.99 22.23
C ILE A 661 -29.72 24.37 22.34
N ARG A 662 -30.77 25.20 22.30
CA ARG A 662 -32.19 24.77 22.26
C ARG A 662 -32.53 23.79 21.15
N TYR A 663 -31.79 23.81 20.04
CA TYR A 663 -32.02 22.89 18.92
C TYR A 663 -31.62 21.45 19.22
N LEU A 664 -30.88 21.16 20.30
CA LEU A 664 -30.45 19.80 20.68
C LEU A 664 -31.54 18.99 21.41
N VAL A 665 -32.73 18.92 20.81
CA VAL A 665 -33.95 18.33 21.37
C VAL A 665 -33.86 16.84 21.72
N GLY A 666 -32.91 16.11 21.12
CA GLY A 666 -32.61 14.70 21.42
C GLY A 666 -31.90 14.45 22.75
N LEU A 667 -31.34 15.48 23.40
CA LEU A 667 -30.45 15.31 24.56
C LEU A 667 -31.12 14.62 25.75
N THR A 668 -30.34 13.73 26.35
CA THR A 668 -30.64 12.98 27.59
C THR A 668 -29.64 13.33 28.70
N ILE A 669 -28.40 13.64 28.35
CA ILE A 669 -27.33 14.07 29.26
C ILE A 669 -26.66 15.32 28.72
N LEU A 670 -26.62 16.39 29.52
CA LEU A 670 -25.87 17.61 29.27
C LEU A 670 -24.92 17.88 30.45
N ASP A 671 -23.62 17.81 30.22
CA ASP A 671 -22.56 18.17 31.18
C ASP A 671 -21.80 19.39 30.65
N LEU A 672 -21.85 20.48 31.41
CA LEU A 672 -21.14 21.74 31.18
C LEU A 672 -20.26 22.09 32.40
N SER A 673 -19.86 21.09 33.19
CA SER A 673 -19.12 21.30 34.44
C SER A 673 -17.67 21.76 34.23
N GLN A 674 -17.09 22.43 35.22
CA GLN A 674 -15.68 22.88 35.16
C GLN A 674 -15.40 23.79 33.94
N ASN A 675 -16.29 24.75 33.67
CA ASN A 675 -16.06 25.85 32.72
C ASN A 675 -16.01 27.20 33.46
N ARG A 676 -16.43 28.29 32.81
CA ARG A 676 -16.43 29.66 33.36
C ARG A 676 -17.78 30.35 33.19
N LEU A 677 -18.86 29.57 33.05
CA LEU A 677 -20.19 30.13 32.78
C LEU A 677 -20.60 31.08 33.91
N GLU A 678 -20.75 32.37 33.61
CA GLU A 678 -21.27 33.40 34.54
C GLU A 678 -22.81 33.38 34.60
N PHE A 679 -23.44 32.91 33.52
CA PHE A 679 -24.88 32.96 33.29
C PHE A 679 -25.37 31.80 32.40
N VAL A 680 -26.56 31.27 32.72
CA VAL A 680 -27.34 30.34 31.88
C VAL A 680 -28.83 30.69 32.00
N ASP A 681 -29.55 30.69 30.87
CA ASP A 681 -31.02 30.71 30.81
C ASP A 681 -31.51 29.27 30.56
N LEU A 682 -32.42 28.79 31.41
CA LEU A 682 -32.94 27.43 31.36
C LEU A 682 -34.09 27.23 30.36
N ASP A 683 -34.73 28.29 29.85
CA ASP A 683 -35.75 28.17 28.81
C ASP A 683 -35.16 27.57 27.53
N TRP A 684 -33.84 27.74 27.31
CA TRP A 684 -33.11 27.09 26.21
C TRP A 684 -33.15 25.56 26.32
N PHE A 685 -33.37 25.00 27.51
CA PHE A 685 -33.49 23.55 27.72
C PHE A 685 -34.95 23.06 27.71
N GLN A 686 -35.95 23.96 27.65
CA GLN A 686 -37.37 23.62 27.75
C GLN A 686 -37.85 22.67 26.62
N GLN A 687 -37.19 22.69 25.46
CA GLN A 687 -37.46 21.81 24.31
C GLN A 687 -36.74 20.44 24.39
N MET A 688 -35.83 20.24 25.34
CA MET A 688 -35.08 18.98 25.52
C MET A 688 -35.91 17.94 26.27
N ASP A 689 -36.97 17.45 25.61
CA ASP A 689 -37.99 16.60 26.22
C ASP A 689 -37.47 15.24 26.72
N ASN A 690 -36.22 14.88 26.43
CA ASN A 690 -35.55 13.67 26.92
C ASN A 690 -34.53 13.91 28.05
N LEU A 691 -34.26 15.16 28.45
CA LEU A 691 -33.18 15.49 29.37
C LEU A 691 -33.40 14.85 30.75
N LEU A 692 -32.48 13.98 31.17
CA LEU A 692 -32.47 13.30 32.47
C LEU A 692 -31.41 13.85 33.43
N VAL A 693 -30.29 14.35 32.88
CA VAL A 693 -29.13 14.84 33.64
C VAL A 693 -28.67 16.19 33.10
N LEU A 694 -28.55 17.17 33.99
CA LEU A 694 -27.95 18.48 33.72
C LEU A 694 -26.87 18.77 34.78
N ASP A 695 -25.63 18.92 34.35
CA ASP A 695 -24.50 19.32 35.20
C ASP A 695 -23.98 20.70 34.78
N LEU A 696 -24.07 21.66 35.71
CA LEU A 696 -23.58 23.02 35.66
C LEU A 696 -22.55 23.30 36.78
N SER A 697 -22.08 22.26 37.48
CA SER A 697 -21.20 22.39 38.66
C SER A 697 -19.81 22.92 38.31
N ARG A 698 -19.14 23.58 39.27
CA ARG A 698 -17.79 24.15 39.09
C ARG A 698 -17.72 25.14 37.93
N ASN A 699 -18.68 26.05 37.87
CA ASN A 699 -18.69 27.19 36.95
C ASN A 699 -18.48 28.49 37.73
N GLN A 700 -18.94 29.62 37.20
CA GLN A 700 -18.86 30.93 37.84
C GLN A 700 -20.26 31.56 37.93
N LEU A 701 -21.32 30.74 37.97
CA LEU A 701 -22.70 31.19 37.79
C LEU A 701 -23.11 32.12 38.93
N ILE A 702 -23.40 33.38 38.61
CA ILE A 702 -23.89 34.39 39.57
C ILE A 702 -25.42 34.40 39.56
N ARG A 703 -26.03 34.10 38.41
CA ARG A 703 -27.49 34.01 38.22
C ARG A 703 -27.85 32.93 37.20
N VAL A 704 -29.08 32.43 37.30
CA VAL A 704 -29.69 31.53 36.32
C VAL A 704 -31.09 32.08 36.02
N ASP A 705 -31.44 32.22 34.74
CA ASP A 705 -32.74 32.76 34.29
C ASP A 705 -33.67 31.65 33.79
N GLY A 706 -34.94 32.01 33.59
CA GLY A 706 -35.99 31.15 33.03
C GLY A 706 -37.38 31.76 33.23
N SER A 707 -38.35 31.33 32.43
CA SER A 707 -39.74 31.78 32.47
C SER A 707 -40.53 31.18 33.64
N SER A 708 -41.71 31.76 33.92
CA SER A 708 -42.74 31.15 34.79
C SER A 708 -43.12 29.73 34.35
N ASP A 709 -42.96 29.45 33.06
CA ASP A 709 -43.48 28.28 32.35
C ASP A 709 -42.38 27.25 32.04
N LEU A 710 -41.15 27.50 32.51
CA LEU A 710 -40.02 26.58 32.46
C LEU A 710 -40.40 25.24 33.12
N ARG A 711 -40.48 24.16 32.36
CA ARG A 711 -40.78 22.80 32.88
C ARG A 711 -39.91 21.76 32.19
N LEU A 712 -38.78 21.39 32.81
CA LEU A 712 -37.88 20.33 32.31
C LEU A 712 -38.47 18.95 32.64
N LYS A 713 -39.40 18.50 31.78
CA LYS A 713 -40.41 17.46 32.06
C LYS A 713 -39.87 16.09 32.52
N LYS A 714 -38.61 15.77 32.22
CA LYS A 714 -37.97 14.48 32.58
C LYS A 714 -36.72 14.60 33.46
N LEU A 715 -36.26 15.80 33.82
CA LEU A 715 -34.99 15.99 34.52
C LEU A 715 -35.00 15.28 35.89
N LYS A 716 -34.05 14.35 36.10
CA LYS A 716 -33.90 13.54 37.32
C LYS A 716 -32.70 13.97 38.18
N ASN A 717 -31.58 14.33 37.54
CA ASN A 717 -30.36 14.73 38.21
C ASN A 717 -30.01 16.17 37.81
N PHE A 718 -29.82 17.05 38.79
CA PHE A 718 -29.38 18.43 38.56
C PHE A 718 -28.20 18.76 39.48
N TRP A 719 -27.03 19.06 38.91
CA TRP A 719 -25.82 19.37 39.68
C TRP A 719 -25.38 20.80 39.36
N ILE A 720 -25.27 21.65 40.38
CA ILE A 720 -24.91 23.07 40.23
C ILE A 720 -24.04 23.59 41.39
N ASN A 721 -23.44 22.66 42.13
CA ASN A 721 -22.51 22.94 43.23
C ASN A 721 -21.17 23.55 42.73
N HIS A 722 -20.47 24.28 43.60
CA HIS A 722 -19.32 25.13 43.24
C HIS A 722 -19.70 26.19 42.18
N ASN A 723 -20.50 27.17 42.58
CA ASN A 723 -20.90 28.35 41.81
C ASN A 723 -21.05 29.56 42.75
N TYR A 724 -21.62 30.67 42.28
CA TYR A 724 -21.82 31.89 43.08
C TYR A 724 -23.30 32.29 43.17
N LEU A 725 -24.22 31.31 43.08
CA LEU A 725 -25.66 31.55 43.06
C LEU A 725 -26.20 31.90 44.44
N SER A 726 -27.08 32.90 44.49
CA SER A 726 -27.86 33.26 45.69
C SER A 726 -29.24 32.62 45.74
N GLN A 727 -29.84 32.28 44.59
CA GLN A 727 -31.15 31.62 44.51
C GLN A 727 -31.39 30.96 43.15
N ILE A 728 -32.40 30.08 43.08
CA ILE A 728 -33.03 29.60 41.85
C ILE A 728 -34.56 29.73 42.03
N PRO A 729 -35.23 30.76 41.45
CA PRO A 729 -36.60 31.13 41.82
C PRO A 729 -37.67 30.05 41.58
N TRP A 730 -37.59 29.32 40.46
CA TRP A 730 -38.51 28.24 40.08
C TRP A 730 -38.15 26.87 40.67
N PHE A 731 -37.14 26.76 41.55
CA PHE A 731 -36.77 25.47 42.14
C PHE A 731 -37.78 25.04 43.22
N PRO A 732 -38.27 23.77 43.23
CA PRO A 732 -38.13 22.71 42.24
C PRO A 732 -39.32 22.63 41.26
N ILE A 733 -40.21 23.63 41.23
CA ILE A 733 -41.42 23.65 40.39
C ILE A 733 -41.08 23.44 38.91
N GLY A 734 -40.01 24.07 38.42
CA GLY A 734 -39.52 23.89 37.04
C GLY A 734 -38.91 22.51 36.74
N PHE A 735 -38.68 21.68 37.76
CA PHE A 735 -38.05 20.36 37.66
C PHE A 735 -39.00 19.27 38.23
N PRO A 736 -40.14 18.99 37.58
CA PRO A 736 -41.24 18.21 38.16
C PRO A 736 -40.93 16.71 38.39
N ARG A 737 -39.78 16.20 37.92
CA ARG A 737 -39.35 14.80 38.10
C ARG A 737 -37.96 14.67 38.75
N LEU A 738 -37.48 15.73 39.41
CA LEU A 738 -36.15 15.74 40.01
C LEU A 738 -36.05 14.71 41.15
N GLU A 739 -35.09 13.79 41.03
CA GLU A 739 -34.79 12.77 42.04
C GLU A 739 -33.57 13.15 42.90
N ARG A 740 -32.60 13.85 42.30
CA ARG A 740 -31.24 14.02 42.86
C ARG A 740 -30.72 15.41 42.54
N VAL A 741 -30.12 16.07 43.54
CA VAL A 741 -29.55 17.40 43.38
C VAL A 741 -28.18 17.52 44.05
N ARG A 742 -27.35 18.45 43.54
CA ARG A 742 -26.12 18.90 44.20
C ARG A 742 -26.03 20.42 44.19
N LEU A 743 -25.75 21.01 45.35
CA LEU A 743 -25.95 22.44 45.63
C LEU A 743 -24.90 23.08 46.56
N ALA A 744 -23.96 22.30 47.11
CA ALA A 744 -22.91 22.82 47.99
C ALA A 744 -22.02 23.86 47.28
N ASP A 745 -21.18 24.57 48.04
CA ASP A 745 -20.24 25.56 47.54
C ASP A 745 -20.93 26.62 46.64
N ASN A 746 -21.93 27.30 47.18
CA ASN A 746 -22.64 28.42 46.55
C ASN A 746 -22.77 29.59 47.55
N ARG A 747 -23.40 30.69 47.14
CA ARG A 747 -23.64 31.88 47.99
C ARG A 747 -25.13 32.10 48.26
N TRP A 748 -25.85 31.02 48.60
CA TRP A 748 -27.30 31.01 48.76
C TRP A 748 -27.79 32.01 49.82
N SER A 749 -28.91 32.70 49.57
CA SER A 749 -29.66 33.43 50.61
C SER A 749 -30.31 32.45 51.58
N CYS A 750 -30.30 32.75 52.89
CA CYS A 750 -30.94 31.90 53.89
C CYS A 750 -32.47 31.85 53.70
N GLY A 751 -33.07 32.95 53.23
CA GLY A 751 -34.47 32.97 52.79
C GLY A 751 -34.79 31.97 51.67
N TRP A 752 -33.87 31.79 50.72
CA TRP A 752 -34.01 30.76 49.68
C TRP A 752 -33.82 29.35 50.24
N VAL A 753 -32.74 29.10 51.00
CA VAL A 753 -32.44 27.76 51.56
C VAL A 753 -33.58 27.24 52.44
N GLY A 754 -34.11 28.04 53.37
CA GLY A 754 -35.19 27.63 54.26
C GLY A 754 -36.49 27.28 53.51
N THR A 755 -36.82 28.05 52.46
CA THR A 755 -37.99 27.79 51.59
C THR A 755 -37.78 26.53 50.76
N MET A 756 -36.60 26.39 50.16
CA MET A 756 -36.21 25.31 49.27
C MET A 756 -36.10 23.96 50.01
N ARG A 757 -35.59 23.96 51.25
CA ARG A 757 -35.40 22.76 52.08
C ARG A 757 -36.72 22.03 52.32
N GLN A 758 -37.81 22.77 52.55
CA GLN A 758 -39.16 22.21 52.65
C GLN A 758 -39.62 21.55 51.34
N GLN A 759 -39.33 22.18 50.19
CA GLN A 759 -39.68 21.64 48.87
C GLN A 759 -38.92 20.35 48.53
N ILE A 760 -37.63 20.27 48.89
CA ILE A 760 -36.84 19.02 48.80
C ILE A 760 -37.49 17.91 49.62
N TRP A 761 -37.81 18.19 50.89
CA TRP A 761 -38.38 17.20 51.81
C TRP A 761 -39.72 16.67 51.29
N ASN A 762 -40.64 17.59 50.96
CA ASN A 762 -41.98 17.24 50.46
C ASN A 762 -41.91 16.40 49.17
N ARG A 763 -40.99 16.72 48.25
CA ARG A 763 -40.79 15.97 47.00
C ARG A 763 -39.84 14.78 47.10
N HIS A 764 -39.32 14.46 48.29
CA HIS A 764 -38.40 13.34 48.53
C HIS A 764 -37.12 13.38 47.67
N ILE A 765 -36.64 14.58 47.33
CA ILE A 765 -35.46 14.81 46.50
C ILE A 765 -34.20 14.48 47.32
N ARG A 766 -33.24 13.77 46.72
CA ARG A 766 -31.99 13.40 47.40
C ARG A 766 -30.92 14.46 47.14
N LEU A 767 -30.48 15.14 48.20
CA LEU A 767 -29.25 15.93 48.19
C LEU A 767 -28.03 14.97 48.23
N PHE A 768 -26.99 15.26 47.44
CA PHE A 768 -25.82 14.37 47.23
C PHE A 768 -24.47 15.03 47.57
N ASP A 769 -24.51 16.14 48.29
CA ASP A 769 -23.40 16.93 48.80
C ASP A 769 -23.83 17.71 50.05
N SER A 770 -22.87 18.31 50.75
CA SER A 770 -23.12 19.16 51.91
C SER A 770 -21.89 20.02 52.20
N ASP A 771 -22.10 21.29 52.56
CA ASP A 771 -21.04 22.19 52.96
C ASP A 771 -20.45 21.80 54.33
N GLY A 772 -19.15 21.57 54.38
CA GLY A 772 -18.45 21.08 55.58
C GLY A 772 -18.14 22.14 56.64
N ALA A 773 -18.05 23.41 56.25
CA ALA A 773 -17.88 24.56 57.12
C ALA A 773 -18.44 25.81 56.43
N CYS A 774 -19.15 26.66 57.17
CA CYS A 774 -19.75 27.89 56.68
C CYS A 774 -19.20 29.09 57.44
N GLU A 775 -19.02 30.22 56.75
CA GLU A 775 -18.50 31.45 57.33
C GLU A 775 -19.55 32.16 58.22
N GLU A 776 -20.84 31.99 57.89
CA GLU A 776 -21.98 32.58 58.60
C GLU A 776 -22.96 31.52 59.12
N HIS A 777 -23.84 31.00 58.25
CA HIS A 777 -24.93 30.09 58.62
C HIS A 777 -24.89 28.78 57.83
N ASN A 778 -25.24 27.67 58.49
CA ASN A 778 -25.42 26.35 57.87
C ASN A 778 -26.85 25.86 58.17
N ASP A 779 -27.70 25.80 57.14
CA ASP A 779 -29.06 25.26 57.26
C ASP A 779 -29.15 23.89 56.56
N GLY A 780 -29.17 22.82 57.37
CA GLY A 780 -29.41 21.47 56.89
C GLY A 780 -28.29 20.84 56.06
N GLY A 781 -27.07 21.39 56.13
CA GLY A 781 -25.92 20.94 55.34
C GLY A 781 -25.63 21.80 54.11
N LEU A 782 -26.24 22.97 53.97
CA LEU A 782 -25.86 23.97 52.96
C LEU A 782 -25.53 25.30 53.66
N CYS A 783 -24.50 26.00 53.19
CA CYS A 783 -24.20 27.35 53.64
C CYS A 783 -25.20 28.36 53.09
N CYS A 784 -25.53 29.35 53.90
CA CYS A 784 -26.28 30.52 53.46
C CYS A 784 -25.74 31.82 54.07
N TYR A 785 -26.01 32.92 53.38
CA TYR A 785 -25.46 34.25 53.60
C TYR A 785 -26.55 35.28 53.32
N ASP A 786 -26.84 36.16 54.27
CA ASP A 786 -27.78 37.29 54.13
C ASP A 786 -27.27 38.43 55.02
N GLU A 787 -26.98 39.63 54.47
CA GLU A 787 -26.47 40.76 55.27
C GLU A 787 -27.49 41.30 56.29
N ASP A 788 -28.79 41.03 56.11
CA ASP A 788 -29.87 41.40 57.04
C ASP A 788 -31.01 40.35 57.01
N TYR A 789 -30.98 39.37 57.93
CA TYR A 789 -32.09 38.41 58.10
C TYR A 789 -32.80 38.56 59.45
N GLN A 790 -33.96 39.25 59.45
CA GLN A 790 -34.98 39.09 60.47
C GLN A 790 -36.22 38.38 59.88
N PRO A 791 -36.60 37.19 60.39
CA PRO A 791 -37.73 36.44 59.84
C PRO A 791 -39.08 37.01 60.27
N SER A 792 -39.86 37.51 59.31
CA SER A 792 -41.31 37.71 59.46
C SER A 792 -42.08 37.11 58.29
N GLN A 793 -43.22 36.49 58.59
CA GLN A 793 -43.93 35.55 57.71
C GLN A 793 -44.52 36.18 56.43
N PRO A 794 -44.66 35.41 55.33
CA PRO A 794 -45.27 35.89 54.10
C PRO A 794 -46.78 36.07 54.23
N ARG A 795 -47.32 37.09 53.54
CA ARG A 795 -48.74 37.24 53.25
C ARG A 795 -48.91 37.32 51.74
N TYR A 796 -49.70 36.41 51.17
CA TYR A 796 -49.99 36.40 49.74
C TYR A 796 -51.00 37.47 49.38
N GLU A 797 -50.74 38.22 48.31
CA GLU A 797 -51.75 38.90 47.50
C GLU A 797 -51.37 38.70 46.02
N LEU A 798 -52.33 38.27 45.20
CA LEU A 798 -52.17 38.20 43.74
C LEU A 798 -52.60 39.53 43.13
N ILE A 799 -51.95 39.92 42.03
CA ILE A 799 -52.50 40.91 41.09
C ILE A 799 -52.37 40.32 39.68
N GLU A 800 -53.51 40.00 39.08
CA GLU A 800 -53.65 39.73 37.65
C GLU A 800 -53.85 41.07 36.91
N ILE A 801 -53.32 41.21 35.69
CA ILE A 801 -53.70 42.30 34.75
C ILE A 801 -53.84 41.70 33.35
N ASP A 802 -54.90 42.09 32.66
CA ASP A 802 -55.45 41.46 31.44
C ASP A 802 -54.69 41.72 30.13
N GLU A 803 -54.90 40.80 29.18
CA GLU A 803 -54.73 41.05 27.74
C GLU A 803 -56.00 41.68 27.13
N GLU A 804 -56.12 43.01 27.04
CA GLU A 804 -56.66 43.63 25.81
C GLU A 804 -56.36 45.13 25.67
N SER A 805 -55.48 45.47 24.72
CA SER A 805 -55.39 46.82 24.12
C SER A 805 -54.79 46.69 22.72
N ARG A 806 -55.68 46.61 21.73
CA ARG A 806 -55.42 46.27 20.33
C ARG A 806 -55.24 47.51 19.45
N ARG A 807 -54.45 47.36 18.38
CA ARG A 807 -54.47 48.19 17.13
C ARG A 807 -53.87 49.62 17.28
N GLN A 808 -53.38 50.30 16.24
CA GLN A 808 -53.18 49.94 14.83
C GLN A 808 -52.06 50.78 14.15
N ASP A 809 -51.89 50.58 12.84
CA ASP A 809 -51.29 51.47 11.83
C ASP A 809 -49.75 51.56 11.66
N GLY A 810 -49.31 51.15 10.46
CA GLY A 810 -48.25 51.82 9.69
C GLY A 810 -48.90 52.58 8.50
N PRO A 811 -48.25 52.79 7.33
CA PRO A 811 -46.98 52.20 6.89
C PRO A 811 -46.01 53.12 6.10
N MET A 812 -44.89 52.51 5.66
CA MET A 812 -44.19 52.73 4.37
C MET A 812 -43.07 53.79 4.24
N LEU A 813 -42.15 53.52 3.30
CA LEU A 813 -40.92 54.25 2.97
C LEU A 813 -41.10 55.22 1.81
N GLU A 814 -40.35 56.34 1.84
CA GLU A 814 -39.63 56.96 0.70
C GLU A 814 -38.41 57.73 1.27
N LYS A 815 -37.15 57.32 1.04
CA LYS A 815 -36.28 57.40 -0.16
C LYS A 815 -35.63 58.78 -0.41
N LEU A 816 -34.29 58.83 -0.21
CA LEU A 816 -33.27 59.59 -0.99
C LEU A 816 -33.37 61.15 -0.96
N THR A 817 -32.33 61.98 -0.81
CA THR A 817 -30.85 61.83 -0.73
C THR A 817 -30.30 63.06 0.09
N GLN A 818 -29.03 63.53 0.13
CA GLN A 818 -27.79 63.35 -0.64
C GLN A 818 -26.52 63.71 0.20
N GLN A 819 -25.36 63.75 -0.48
CA GLN A 819 -24.02 64.26 -0.11
C GLN A 819 -23.99 65.80 0.11
N GLU A 820 -22.99 66.50 0.68
CA GLU A 820 -21.71 66.17 1.34
C GLU A 820 -21.14 67.42 2.10
N SER A 821 -19.91 67.30 2.64
CA SER A 821 -18.99 68.38 3.10
C SER A 821 -19.16 68.96 4.52
N VAL A 822 -18.14 69.58 5.15
CA VAL A 822 -16.77 69.10 5.51
C VAL A 822 -16.07 70.12 6.44
N LEU A 823 -15.45 69.61 7.53
CA LEU A 823 -14.40 70.20 8.40
C LEU A 823 -14.57 71.56 9.13
N GLY A 824 -14.17 71.53 10.41
CA GLY A 824 -13.50 72.63 11.12
C GLY A 824 -14.15 73.08 12.44
N ASP A 825 -13.42 73.27 13.55
CA ASP A 825 -12.10 72.72 13.94
C ASP A 825 -11.90 72.83 15.48
N GLN A 826 -11.11 71.93 16.08
CA GLN A 826 -10.49 72.04 17.43
C GLN A 826 -11.42 72.22 18.68
N GLN A 827 -10.92 72.15 19.93
CA GLN A 827 -10.21 71.04 20.60
C GLN A 827 -10.23 71.24 22.15
N GLN A 828 -9.75 70.25 22.90
CA GLN A 828 -9.22 70.36 24.29
C GLN A 828 -10.11 70.94 25.42
N GLN A 829 -10.84 70.05 26.12
CA GLN A 829 -10.83 69.96 27.59
C GLN A 829 -11.58 68.69 28.06
N HIS A 830 -10.83 67.63 28.42
CA HIS A 830 -11.21 66.48 29.29
C HIS A 830 -10.22 65.31 29.07
N SER A 831 -8.97 65.43 29.53
CA SER A 831 -7.91 64.46 29.18
C SER A 831 -6.75 64.34 30.19
N ASN A 832 -7.00 64.37 31.50
CA ASN A 832 -5.94 64.22 32.52
C ASN A 832 -6.11 63.03 33.49
N ASP A 833 -7.29 62.78 34.04
CA ASP A 833 -7.44 61.79 35.13
C ASP A 833 -7.21 60.34 34.68
N SER A 834 -7.80 59.93 33.54
CA SER A 834 -7.67 58.56 33.03
C SER A 834 -6.23 58.15 32.67
N CYS A 835 -5.36 59.12 32.36
CA CYS A 835 -4.00 58.84 31.93
C CYS A 835 -3.09 58.43 33.11
N GLN A 836 -3.19 59.14 34.23
CA GLN A 836 -2.37 58.86 35.42
C GLN A 836 -2.68 57.49 36.03
N VAL A 837 -3.94 57.06 36.01
CA VAL A 837 -4.37 55.72 36.47
C VAL A 837 -3.84 54.61 35.56
N LEU A 838 -3.81 54.85 34.23
CA LEU A 838 -3.21 53.89 33.28
C LEU A 838 -1.70 53.76 33.50
N GLU A 839 -0.97 54.87 33.62
CA GLU A 839 0.48 54.83 33.87
C GLU A 839 0.83 54.07 35.16
N ALA A 840 0.06 54.28 36.24
CA ALA A 840 0.26 53.54 37.49
C ALA A 840 0.11 52.01 37.30
N LYS A 841 -0.92 51.57 36.56
CA LYS A 841 -1.14 50.16 36.25
C LYS A 841 -0.08 49.57 35.32
N VAL A 842 0.35 50.31 34.29
CA VAL A 842 1.43 49.87 33.38
C VAL A 842 2.74 49.71 34.14
N ARG A 843 3.11 50.65 35.02
CA ARG A 843 4.32 50.57 35.86
C ARG A 843 4.26 49.40 36.86
N LEU A 844 3.06 49.00 37.31
CA LEU A 844 2.87 47.80 38.15
C LEU A 844 3.12 46.52 37.34
N LEU A 845 2.46 46.38 36.19
CA LEU A 845 2.58 45.23 35.29
C LEU A 845 3.99 45.05 34.74
N GLN A 846 4.72 46.14 34.49
CA GLN A 846 6.14 46.10 34.10
C GLN A 846 7.03 45.50 35.21
N ARG A 847 6.79 45.82 36.49
CA ARG A 847 7.53 45.24 37.62
C ARG A 847 7.24 43.74 37.77
N GLU A 848 5.99 43.34 37.61
CA GLU A 848 5.56 41.94 37.71
C GLU A 848 6.09 41.10 36.53
N SER A 849 6.08 41.66 35.32
CA SER A 849 6.70 41.07 34.12
C SER A 849 8.21 40.85 34.31
N VAL A 850 8.95 41.83 34.87
CA VAL A 850 10.38 41.66 35.19
C VAL A 850 10.59 40.59 36.26
N ARG A 851 9.73 40.51 37.29
CA ARG A 851 9.83 39.46 38.32
C ARG A 851 9.67 38.06 37.72
N LEU A 852 8.65 37.86 36.89
CA LEU A 852 8.38 36.61 36.19
C LEU A 852 9.51 36.24 35.20
N ALA A 853 10.13 37.22 34.55
CA ALA A 853 11.30 36.99 33.69
C ALA A 853 12.53 36.51 34.49
N MET A 854 12.73 37.02 35.70
CA MET A 854 13.81 36.55 36.60
C MET A 854 13.52 35.13 37.14
N GLU A 855 12.30 34.85 37.58
CA GLU A 855 11.88 33.50 38.00
C GLU A 855 12.05 32.47 36.86
N LYS A 856 11.72 32.85 35.62
CA LYS A 856 11.96 32.02 34.42
C LYS A 856 13.46 31.75 34.19
N ALA A 857 14.30 32.78 34.24
CA ALA A 857 15.74 32.64 34.03
C ALA A 857 16.41 31.76 35.11
N GLU A 858 15.95 31.83 36.35
CA GLU A 858 16.44 30.99 37.44
C GLU A 858 16.03 29.51 37.25
N MET A 859 14.77 29.25 36.85
CA MET A 859 14.32 27.90 36.47
C MET A 859 15.08 27.35 35.26
N GLU A 860 15.39 28.17 34.25
CA GLU A 860 16.20 27.77 33.10
C GLU A 860 17.64 27.40 33.50
N GLN A 861 18.27 28.14 34.42
CA GLN A 861 19.58 27.74 34.96
C GLN A 861 19.52 26.44 35.78
N GLN A 862 18.44 26.21 36.54
CA GLN A 862 18.25 24.94 37.26
C GLN A 862 18.03 23.76 36.29
N PHE A 863 17.31 23.97 35.19
CA PHE A 863 17.12 22.97 34.15
C PHE A 863 18.43 22.63 33.44
N VAL A 864 19.20 23.64 33.00
CA VAL A 864 20.51 23.44 32.37
C VAL A 864 21.45 22.67 33.29
N LYS A 865 21.55 23.03 34.58
CA LYS A 865 22.38 22.29 35.56
C LYS A 865 21.98 20.81 35.69
N LYS A 866 20.68 20.49 35.66
CA LYS A 866 20.20 19.10 35.66
C LYS A 866 20.56 18.36 34.36
N VAL A 867 20.44 19.02 33.20
CA VAL A 867 20.83 18.43 31.90
C VAL A 867 22.33 18.14 31.86
N THR A 868 23.19 19.06 32.29
CA THR A 868 24.65 18.84 32.36
C THR A 868 24.99 17.69 33.31
N SER A 869 24.41 17.68 34.51
CA SER A 869 24.60 16.57 35.47
C SER A 869 24.19 15.21 34.89
N MET A 870 23.14 15.14 34.07
CA MET A 870 22.70 13.91 33.43
C MET A 870 23.61 13.51 32.25
N GLN A 871 24.17 14.48 31.53
CA GLN A 871 25.19 14.25 30.50
C GLN A 871 26.51 13.75 31.08
N ASP A 872 26.93 14.23 32.25
CA ASP A 872 28.14 13.77 32.92
C ASP A 872 27.98 12.34 33.47
N ILE A 873 26.79 11.97 33.99
CA ILE A 873 26.45 10.57 34.34
C ILE A 873 26.53 9.67 33.08
N LEU A 874 25.99 10.12 31.94
CA LEU A 874 26.06 9.38 30.67
C LEU A 874 27.48 9.31 30.09
N ARG A 875 28.40 10.19 30.50
CA ARG A 875 29.83 10.08 30.16
C ARG A 875 30.50 9.02 31.04
N ALA A 876 30.32 9.08 32.36
CA ALA A 876 30.86 8.08 33.28
C ALA A 876 30.42 6.65 32.92
N MET A 877 29.12 6.43 32.67
CA MET A 877 28.59 5.11 32.24
C MET A 877 29.15 4.62 30.90
N ARG A 878 29.68 5.50 30.04
CA ARG A 878 30.37 5.12 28.80
C ARG A 878 31.82 4.75 29.05
N GLU A 879 32.49 5.48 29.93
CA GLU A 879 33.88 5.21 30.34
C GLU A 879 33.95 3.86 31.09
N ASP A 880 33.01 3.57 31.99
CA ASP A 880 32.83 2.26 32.65
C ASP A 880 32.61 1.11 31.65
N LEU A 881 31.83 1.37 30.58
CA LEU A 881 31.55 0.39 29.53
C LEU A 881 32.79 0.11 28.67
N GLU A 882 33.51 1.15 28.26
CA GLU A 882 34.77 1.00 27.52
C GLU A 882 35.86 0.28 28.33
N GLU A 883 35.96 0.52 29.64
CA GLU A 883 36.88 -0.23 30.51
C GLU A 883 36.46 -1.70 30.64
N SER A 884 35.17 -1.97 30.77
CA SER A 884 34.61 -3.33 30.77
C SER A 884 34.92 -4.09 29.47
N GLU A 885 34.76 -3.46 28.30
CA GLU A 885 35.10 -4.04 27.00
C GLU A 885 36.61 -4.32 26.85
N ARG A 886 37.47 -3.46 27.42
CA ARG A 886 38.93 -3.65 27.42
C ARG A 886 39.33 -4.85 28.29
N GLU A 887 38.71 -5.06 29.46
CA GLU A 887 38.98 -6.24 30.30
C GLU A 887 38.46 -7.55 29.66
N VAL A 888 37.26 -7.54 29.07
CA VAL A 888 36.76 -8.69 28.28
C VAL A 888 37.71 -9.02 27.11
N SER A 889 38.27 -7.99 26.47
CA SER A 889 39.26 -8.16 25.39
C SER A 889 40.58 -8.76 25.90
N LYS A 890 41.07 -8.35 27.08
CA LYS A 890 42.24 -8.97 27.72
C LYS A 890 41.99 -10.44 28.06
N TYR A 891 40.82 -10.77 28.61
CA TYR A 891 40.45 -12.17 28.91
C TYR A 891 40.44 -13.05 27.65
N ARG A 892 39.78 -12.60 26.57
CA ARG A 892 39.76 -13.32 25.28
C ARG A 892 41.15 -13.47 24.65
N TYR A 893 42.05 -12.50 24.85
CA TYR A 893 43.43 -12.62 24.39
C TYR A 893 44.22 -13.64 25.22
N LYS A 894 44.01 -13.67 26.54
CA LYS A 894 44.64 -14.63 27.46
C LYS A 894 44.18 -16.07 27.21
N GLU A 895 42.87 -16.30 27.05
CA GLU A 895 42.35 -17.63 26.65
C GLU A 895 42.98 -18.12 25.33
N ARG A 896 43.16 -17.21 24.36
CA ARG A 896 43.75 -17.55 23.07
C ARG A 896 45.23 -17.94 23.18
N LEU A 897 45.99 -17.27 24.05
CA LEU A 897 47.37 -17.66 24.37
C LEU A 897 47.44 -18.98 25.15
N GLU A 898 46.56 -19.19 26.12
CA GLU A 898 46.49 -20.45 26.88
C GLU A 898 46.10 -21.63 25.97
N MET A 899 45.20 -21.44 24.99
CA MET A 899 44.92 -22.45 23.97
C MET A 899 46.13 -22.72 23.06
N ILE A 900 46.80 -21.68 22.53
CA ILE A 900 48.01 -21.87 21.70
C ILE A 900 49.08 -22.67 22.47
N SER A 901 49.29 -22.36 23.75
CA SER A 901 50.26 -23.09 24.58
C SER A 901 49.90 -24.58 24.78
N LYS A 902 48.62 -24.94 24.71
CA LYS A 902 48.17 -26.35 24.76
C LYS A 902 48.39 -27.04 23.43
N THR A 903 48.14 -26.37 22.30
CA THR A 903 48.47 -26.92 20.96
C THR A 903 49.98 -27.19 20.84
N ASP A 904 50.81 -26.22 21.27
CA ASP A 904 52.28 -26.33 21.35
C ASP A 904 52.78 -27.46 22.27
N GLN A 905 51.96 -27.94 23.21
CA GLN A 905 52.27 -29.13 24.01
C GLN A 905 51.85 -30.43 23.31
N VAL A 906 50.65 -30.48 22.72
CA VAL A 906 50.15 -31.66 22.00
C VAL A 906 51.07 -31.99 20.82
N GLU A 907 51.48 -31.00 20.02
CA GLU A 907 52.42 -31.19 18.90
C GLU A 907 53.83 -31.65 19.34
N ARG A 908 54.16 -31.58 20.63
CA ARG A 908 55.42 -32.10 21.20
C ARG A 908 55.28 -33.47 21.86
N GLU A 909 54.07 -33.85 22.27
CA GLU A 909 53.77 -35.17 22.85
C GLU A 909 53.45 -36.21 21.76
N GLU A 910 52.94 -35.80 20.59
CA GLU A 910 52.78 -36.69 19.42
C GLU A 910 54.08 -36.89 18.60
N GLY A 911 55.17 -36.23 18.96
CA GLY A 911 56.42 -36.16 18.18
C GLY A 911 57.61 -36.97 18.71
N ASN A 912 57.40 -37.93 19.62
CA ASN A 912 58.48 -38.53 20.43
C ASN A 912 58.28 -40.05 20.69
#